data_AF-A0A2J6R6S0-F1
#
_entry.id   AF-A0A2J6R6S0-F1
#
_cell.length_a   1.000
_cell.length_b   1.000
_cell.length_c   1.000
_cell.angle_alpha   90.00
_cell.angle_beta   90.00
_cell.angle_gamma   90.00
#
_symmetry.space_group_name_H-M   'P 1'
#
loop_
_entity.id
_entity.type
_entity.pdbx_description
1 polymer ?
#
loop_
_entity_poly.entity_id
_entity_poly.type
_entity_poly.pdbx_seq_one_letter_code
_entity_poly.pdbx_strand_id
1 'polypeptide(L)'
;MQSMVSREYAFDPLRTVENQEGELGEDDTRQPTTLLSVCRAFIWTICSATTIYETKELMITHGYHYPLTIAFRVFASILVVYVILIRLSRESSSIHKVEWWRWAIRKPDSGGLFLHAHLGLMIPASITAAASLPLLLEGLLHMPSLPVMVMLFPLVYAAESLVLFVFCSPSARTFPWEAVLATAASAVVLYNEYRLIVQGLIWGIIGILSIGVSKALLIIGLEKVGSDFHSRFSAYHAFMASTMILGMLISGVLMVRFEMAQFLPLQFVMPPAYSFFVVACFVFTTISGSSILAYTPLSCEAPQSPFSDISACNIQYLLSFLSSLLVLFISIYSTPITVSWVQLVAYLTGALCLVGSEQMHTLICRGLHNMQLQAHKLIHTSPGEPQKLSRFSTTLATLFAIVLTSWTFSTLSASSIDALSPPLPSKLDTLYQPTTRFEIVVSMYDENHADIYTLLSALKSTTFLNTLTPKITLYTKNPTHALPSVQSELKAKTGADRIEHLENRGREGGTYLHHIVTHWDELAEQTMFIQAHAHNLRELIPRINSYLVSESGFLSLGFAGVSCTCGGCGDRWGWKDKAGVVPGLYKRIYGVPCEGDEPVLLTYKGQFVASARGLKGVPRSIYEDLLETITRNSTGAGGVDNGEKGGVVGEDTPDNPYFGFTVERIWGLLGQCATDQRVAVKCPSLLSGMGRGGEVGDCGCLDIKD
;
A
#
# COMPACT_ATOMS: atom_id res chain seq x y z
N MET A 1 84.39 -18.52 -9.95
CA MET A 1 85.19 -18.44 -11.19
C MET A 1 84.19 -18.41 -12.35
N GLN A 2 84.09 -17.26 -13.03
CA GLN A 2 83.33 -16.93 -14.28
C GLN A 2 81.80 -17.11 -14.26
N SER A 3 81.02 -16.02 -14.13
CA SER A 3 80.55 -15.03 -15.13
C SER A 3 79.23 -15.47 -15.81
N MET A 4 78.10 -14.86 -15.43
CA MET A 4 77.39 -13.78 -16.16
C MET A 4 76.76 -14.23 -17.48
N VAL A 5 75.44 -14.01 -17.64
CA VAL A 5 74.81 -13.21 -18.71
C VAL A 5 73.29 -13.36 -18.62
N SER A 6 72.61 -12.24 -18.39
CA SER A 6 71.17 -12.03 -18.54
C SER A 6 70.79 -11.98 -20.03
N ARG A 7 69.62 -12.52 -20.38
CA ARG A 7 69.02 -12.39 -21.73
C ARG A 7 67.69 -11.66 -21.64
N GLU A 8 67.71 -10.40 -22.08
CA GLU A 8 66.57 -9.74 -22.71
C GLU A 8 66.45 -10.24 -24.15
N TYR A 9 65.22 -10.47 -24.62
CA TYR A 9 64.91 -10.58 -26.05
C TYR A 9 63.64 -9.81 -26.35
N ALA A 10 63.81 -8.70 -27.07
CA ALA A 10 62.80 -8.13 -27.96
C ALA A 10 62.97 -8.78 -29.34
N PHE A 11 61.86 -9.09 -30.03
CA PHE A 11 61.87 -9.30 -31.48
C PHE A 11 60.51 -8.95 -32.11
N ASP A 12 60.64 -8.27 -33.25
CA ASP A 12 59.68 -7.55 -34.09
C ASP A 12 58.57 -8.40 -34.76
N PRO A 13 57.49 -7.75 -35.26
CA PRO A 13 56.38 -8.36 -35.97
C PRO A 13 56.64 -8.36 -37.49
N LEU A 14 56.41 -9.49 -38.18
CA LEU A 14 56.05 -9.55 -39.60
C LEU A 14 55.89 -11.01 -40.03
N ARG A 15 54.65 -11.45 -40.24
CA ARG A 15 54.35 -12.63 -41.07
C ARG A 15 53.02 -12.45 -41.79
N THR A 16 53.15 -12.04 -43.05
CA THR A 16 52.44 -12.54 -44.23
C THR A 16 51.08 -13.20 -43.98
N VAL A 17 50.00 -12.46 -44.24
CA VAL A 17 48.66 -12.99 -44.48
C VAL A 17 48.56 -13.33 -45.96
N GLU A 18 48.51 -14.62 -46.26
CA GLU A 18 48.19 -15.16 -47.57
C GLU A 18 46.67 -15.06 -47.82
N ASN A 19 46.33 -14.68 -49.04
CA ASN A 19 44.98 -14.60 -49.58
C ASN A 19 44.25 -15.95 -49.49
N GLN A 20 43.04 -15.93 -48.92
CA GLN A 20 41.99 -16.87 -49.28
C GLN A 20 40.70 -16.09 -49.53
N GLU A 21 40.44 -15.87 -50.82
CA GLU A 21 39.11 -15.56 -51.34
C GLU A 21 38.20 -16.77 -51.06
N GLY A 22 37.17 -16.54 -50.24
CA GLY A 22 36.13 -17.51 -49.93
C GLY A 22 34.79 -16.77 -49.83
N GLU A 23 34.04 -16.85 -50.92
CA GLU A 23 32.60 -16.64 -51.10
C GLU A 23 31.82 -15.88 -50.01
N LEU A 24 31.34 -14.68 -50.38
CA LEU A 24 30.25 -13.97 -49.71
C LEU A 24 28.97 -14.83 -49.75
N GLY A 25 28.72 -15.58 -48.68
CA GLY A 25 27.40 -16.04 -48.30
C GLY A 25 26.70 -14.95 -47.49
N GLU A 26 25.70 -14.32 -48.08
CA GLU A 26 24.81 -13.33 -47.49
C GLU A 26 23.99 -13.96 -46.35
N ASP A 27 24.45 -13.83 -45.10
CA ASP A 27 23.77 -14.34 -43.90
C ASP A 27 22.81 -13.28 -43.33
N ASP A 28 21.63 -13.18 -43.92
CA ASP A 28 20.52 -12.29 -43.49
C ASP A 28 19.63 -12.92 -42.38
N THR A 29 20.19 -13.74 -41.48
CA THR A 29 19.37 -14.49 -40.49
C THR A 29 19.53 -14.10 -39.01
N ARG A 30 20.14 -12.94 -38.68
CA ARG A 30 20.39 -12.52 -37.28
C ARG A 30 19.36 -11.59 -36.62
N GLN A 31 18.27 -11.21 -37.27
CA GLN A 31 17.27 -10.28 -36.68
C GLN A 31 16.13 -10.85 -35.79
N PRO A 32 15.78 -12.15 -35.73
CA PRO A 32 14.56 -12.57 -35.02
C PRO A 32 14.65 -12.60 -33.48
N THR A 33 15.85 -12.63 -32.89
CA THR A 33 16.02 -12.76 -31.43
C THR A 33 15.80 -11.45 -30.64
N THR A 34 16.04 -10.30 -31.26
CA THR A 34 15.95 -8.99 -30.56
C THR A 34 14.50 -8.54 -30.39
N LEU A 35 13.66 -8.70 -31.42
CA LEU A 35 12.23 -8.36 -31.36
C LEU A 35 11.52 -9.18 -30.29
N LEU A 36 11.83 -10.47 -30.21
CA LEU A 36 11.23 -11.39 -29.26
C LEU A 36 11.54 -11.02 -27.80
N SER A 37 12.81 -10.68 -27.52
CA SER A 37 13.23 -10.22 -26.19
C SER A 37 12.53 -8.91 -25.79
N VAL A 38 12.31 -7.99 -26.73
CA VAL A 38 11.62 -6.72 -26.46
C VAL A 38 10.14 -6.95 -26.18
N CYS A 39 9.46 -7.79 -26.96
CA CYS A 39 8.06 -8.15 -26.72
C CYS A 39 7.88 -8.79 -25.34
N ARG A 40 8.77 -9.71 -24.96
CA ARG A 40 8.76 -10.37 -23.65
C ARG A 40 8.90 -9.37 -22.50
N ALA A 41 9.84 -8.44 -22.62
CA ALA A 41 10.08 -7.38 -21.64
C ALA A 41 8.87 -6.43 -21.50
N PHE A 42 8.23 -6.08 -22.62
CA PHE A 42 7.02 -5.26 -22.65
C PHE A 42 5.83 -5.96 -21.98
N ILE A 43 5.57 -7.22 -22.34
CA ILE A 43 4.51 -8.04 -21.72
C ILE A 43 4.73 -8.14 -20.21
N TRP A 44 5.96 -8.42 -19.77
CA TRP A 44 6.28 -8.49 -18.35
C TRP A 44 5.98 -7.18 -17.63
N THR A 45 6.38 -6.05 -18.22
CA THR A 45 6.21 -4.72 -17.61
C THR A 45 4.72 -4.40 -17.39
N ILE A 46 3.89 -4.66 -18.40
CA ILE A 46 2.43 -4.45 -18.33
C ILE A 46 1.82 -5.42 -17.33
N CYS A 47 2.06 -6.73 -17.47
CA CYS A 47 1.47 -7.73 -16.59
C CYS A 47 1.87 -7.52 -15.12
N SER A 48 3.13 -7.14 -14.85
CA SER A 48 3.60 -6.81 -13.50
C SER A 48 2.86 -5.60 -12.94
N ALA A 49 2.72 -4.52 -13.72
CA ALA A 49 2.02 -3.32 -13.29
C ALA A 49 0.52 -3.59 -13.03
N THR A 50 -0.15 -4.27 -13.97
CA THR A 50 -1.54 -4.70 -13.83
C THR A 50 -1.72 -5.59 -12.61
N THR A 51 -0.82 -6.54 -12.38
CA THR A 51 -0.89 -7.44 -11.22
C THR A 51 -0.88 -6.66 -9.90
N ILE A 52 0.04 -5.71 -9.73
CA ILE A 52 0.16 -4.92 -8.50
C ILE A 52 -1.07 -4.04 -8.29
N TYR A 53 -1.49 -3.31 -9.33
CA TYR A 53 -2.64 -2.40 -9.27
C TYR A 53 -3.96 -3.15 -9.04
N GLU A 54 -4.25 -4.16 -9.86
CA GLU A 54 -5.50 -4.92 -9.76
C GLU A 54 -5.59 -5.75 -8.48
N THR A 55 -4.46 -6.22 -7.93
CA THR A 55 -4.50 -6.89 -6.61
C THR A 55 -4.90 -5.91 -5.51
N LYS A 56 -4.46 -4.64 -5.57
CA LYS A 56 -4.87 -3.60 -4.64
C LYS A 56 -6.35 -3.25 -4.81
N GLU A 57 -6.82 -3.07 -6.04
CA GLU A 57 -8.23 -2.80 -6.35
C GLU A 57 -9.15 -3.96 -5.96
N LEU A 58 -8.69 -5.19 -6.15
CA LEU A 58 -9.40 -6.39 -5.71
C LEU A 58 -9.58 -6.39 -4.19
N MET A 59 -8.49 -6.08 -3.47
CA MET A 59 -8.53 -6.08 -2.01
C MET A 59 -9.29 -4.91 -1.44
N ILE A 60 -9.24 -3.71 -2.02
CA ILE A 60 -9.83 -2.50 -1.42
C ILE A 60 -11.20 -2.20 -2.02
N THR A 61 -11.27 -1.99 -3.33
CA THR A 61 -12.48 -1.55 -4.03
C THR A 61 -13.52 -2.68 -4.13
N HIS A 62 -13.06 -3.91 -4.38
CA HIS A 62 -13.95 -5.07 -4.52
C HIS A 62 -14.17 -5.84 -3.21
N GLY A 63 -13.61 -5.36 -2.09
CA GLY A 63 -13.84 -5.92 -0.76
C GLY A 63 -13.25 -7.32 -0.51
N TYR A 64 -12.31 -7.80 -1.33
CA TYR A 64 -11.71 -9.12 -1.16
C TYR A 64 -10.44 -9.06 -0.29
N HIS A 65 -10.62 -8.81 1.00
CA HIS A 65 -9.54 -8.57 1.98
C HIS A 65 -8.78 -9.84 2.42
N TYR A 66 -8.43 -10.74 1.49
CA TYR A 66 -7.84 -12.05 1.79
C TYR A 66 -6.47 -12.25 1.09
N PRO A 67 -5.44 -11.48 1.45
CA PRO A 67 -4.13 -11.52 0.82
C PRO A 67 -3.47 -12.92 0.85
N LEU A 68 -3.64 -13.71 1.92
CA LEU A 68 -3.06 -15.05 2.04
C LEU A 68 -3.77 -16.05 1.12
N THR A 69 -5.10 -15.93 1.00
CA THR A 69 -5.87 -16.70 0.02
C THR A 69 -5.47 -16.35 -1.42
N ILE A 70 -5.25 -15.07 -1.73
CA ILE A 70 -4.73 -14.64 -3.05
C ILE A 70 -3.36 -15.29 -3.30
N ALA A 71 -2.42 -15.15 -2.36
CA ALA A 71 -1.08 -15.73 -2.47
C ALA A 71 -1.13 -17.25 -2.69
N PHE A 72 -1.95 -17.97 -1.92
CA PHE A 72 -2.14 -19.41 -2.06
C PHE A 72 -2.61 -19.79 -3.48
N ARG A 73 -3.65 -19.10 -3.98
CA ARG A 73 -4.18 -19.34 -5.34
C ARG A 73 -3.14 -19.03 -6.42
N VAL A 74 -2.40 -17.93 -6.27
CA VAL A 74 -1.32 -17.56 -7.19
C VAL A 74 -0.25 -18.64 -7.25
N PHE A 75 0.28 -19.10 -6.11
CA PHE A 75 1.28 -20.16 -6.10
C PHE A 75 0.75 -21.48 -6.69
N ALA A 76 -0.50 -21.86 -6.36
CA ALA A 76 -1.12 -23.06 -6.91
C ALA A 76 -1.30 -22.98 -8.43
N SER A 77 -1.78 -21.86 -8.95
CA SER A 77 -1.96 -21.65 -10.39
C SER A 77 -0.63 -21.63 -11.14
N ILE A 78 0.38 -20.93 -10.62
CA ILE A 78 1.72 -20.95 -11.21
C ILE A 78 2.28 -22.38 -11.21
N LEU A 79 2.12 -23.15 -10.13
CA LEU A 79 2.59 -24.53 -10.05
C LEU A 79 1.91 -25.43 -11.10
N VAL A 80 0.59 -25.33 -11.25
CA VAL A 80 -0.16 -26.09 -12.26
C VAL A 80 0.33 -25.76 -13.66
N VAL A 81 0.43 -24.47 -13.99
CA VAL A 81 0.91 -24.02 -15.31
C VAL A 81 2.35 -24.45 -15.54
N TYR A 82 3.21 -24.33 -14.53
CA TYR A 82 4.59 -24.78 -14.59
C TYR A 82 4.71 -26.29 -14.88
N VAL A 83 3.91 -27.13 -14.21
CA VAL A 83 3.85 -28.57 -14.47
C VAL A 83 3.36 -28.87 -15.89
N ILE A 84 2.32 -28.16 -16.36
CA ILE A 84 1.81 -28.30 -17.73
C ILE A 84 2.89 -27.94 -18.75
N LEU A 85 3.58 -26.80 -18.58
CA LEU A 85 4.65 -26.36 -19.48
C LEU A 85 5.80 -27.39 -19.54
N ILE A 86 6.21 -27.94 -18.39
CA ILE A 86 7.21 -29.01 -18.34
C ILE A 86 6.72 -30.25 -19.10
N ARG A 87 5.45 -30.64 -18.96
CA ARG A 87 4.88 -31.81 -19.64
C ARG A 87 4.77 -31.60 -21.15
N LEU A 88 4.30 -30.44 -21.61
CA LEU A 88 4.19 -30.13 -23.04
C LEU A 88 5.56 -30.03 -23.70
N SER A 89 6.56 -29.50 -23.00
CA SER A 89 7.95 -29.49 -23.49
C SER A 89 8.53 -30.89 -23.74
N ARG A 90 7.97 -31.94 -23.10
CA ARG A 90 8.40 -33.33 -23.26
C ARG A 90 7.93 -33.96 -24.57
N GLU A 91 6.80 -33.53 -25.12
CA GLU A 91 6.18 -34.14 -26.30
C GLU A 91 6.57 -33.44 -27.62
N SER A 92 7.05 -32.19 -27.55
CA SER A 92 7.40 -31.37 -28.71
C SER A 92 8.81 -31.65 -29.26
N SER A 93 9.20 -32.92 -29.41
CA SER A 93 10.49 -33.30 -30.03
C SER A 93 10.39 -33.63 -31.52
N SER A 94 9.20 -33.68 -32.14
CA SER A 94 9.10 -34.12 -33.55
C SER A 94 8.13 -33.36 -34.48
N ILE A 95 7.38 -32.35 -34.05
CA ILE A 95 6.40 -31.68 -34.94
C ILE A 95 6.46 -30.15 -34.79
N HIS A 96 6.98 -29.52 -35.85
CA HIS A 96 6.98 -28.10 -36.22
C HIS A 96 7.43 -27.04 -35.18
N LYS A 97 8.43 -26.25 -35.61
CA LYS A 97 9.09 -25.11 -34.97
C LYS A 97 8.13 -23.96 -34.65
N VAL A 98 7.19 -24.13 -33.73
CA VAL A 98 6.43 -22.98 -33.20
C VAL A 98 7.33 -22.27 -32.18
N GLU A 99 7.97 -21.19 -32.63
CA GLU A 99 8.91 -20.36 -31.84
C GLU A 99 8.32 -19.84 -30.52
N TRP A 100 6.98 -19.82 -30.40
CA TRP A 100 6.26 -19.46 -29.19
C TRP A 100 6.55 -20.40 -28.00
N TRP A 101 6.92 -21.67 -28.22
CA TRP A 101 7.26 -22.58 -27.12
C TRP A 101 8.67 -22.34 -26.54
N ARG A 102 9.54 -21.56 -27.20
CA ARG A 102 10.78 -21.05 -26.57
C ARG A 102 10.51 -20.06 -25.43
N TRP A 103 9.27 -19.58 -25.28
CA TRP A 103 8.87 -18.67 -24.21
C TRP A 103 8.87 -19.35 -22.83
N ALA A 104 8.82 -20.69 -22.80
CA ALA A 104 8.71 -21.47 -21.58
C ALA A 104 9.93 -22.37 -21.38
N ILE A 105 10.57 -22.18 -20.22
CA ILE A 105 11.28 -23.19 -19.40
C ILE A 105 11.73 -24.42 -20.22
N ARG A 106 12.98 -24.35 -20.72
CA ARG A 106 13.64 -25.48 -21.39
C ARG A 106 13.64 -26.69 -20.44
N LYS A 107 13.54 -27.91 -20.95
CA LYS A 107 13.65 -29.10 -20.11
C LYS A 107 15.12 -29.35 -19.76
N PRO A 108 15.48 -29.78 -18.53
CA PRO A 108 16.77 -30.42 -18.30
C PRO A 108 16.79 -31.78 -19.04
N ASP A 109 17.71 -31.92 -20.00
CA ASP A 109 17.97 -33.13 -20.81
C ASP A 109 18.20 -34.45 -20.05
N SER A 110 18.36 -34.48 -18.72
CA SER A 110 18.62 -35.71 -17.98
C SER A 110 17.36 -36.28 -17.29
N GLY A 111 16.97 -37.50 -17.66
CA GLY A 111 15.80 -38.23 -17.13
C GLY A 111 15.96 -38.77 -15.70
N GLY A 112 16.81 -38.17 -14.88
CA GLY A 112 17.14 -38.63 -13.53
C GLY A 112 16.68 -37.67 -12.43
N LEU A 113 16.44 -38.23 -11.25
CA LEU A 113 16.05 -37.63 -9.97
C LEU A 113 17.08 -36.58 -9.43
N PHE A 114 17.60 -35.68 -10.27
CA PHE A 114 18.62 -34.66 -9.93
C PHE A 114 18.10 -33.50 -9.09
N LEU A 115 16.80 -33.49 -8.76
CA LEU A 115 16.23 -32.50 -7.84
C LEU A 115 16.96 -32.51 -6.49
N HIS A 116 17.46 -33.66 -6.03
CA HIS A 116 18.04 -33.77 -4.67
C HIS A 116 19.42 -33.12 -4.49
N ALA A 117 20.27 -33.05 -5.52
CA ALA A 117 21.66 -32.61 -5.33
C ALA A 117 21.79 -31.09 -5.09
N HIS A 118 20.97 -30.28 -5.77
CA HIS A 118 21.03 -28.81 -5.68
C HIS A 118 19.94 -28.20 -4.80
N LEU A 119 18.94 -28.98 -4.37
CA LEU A 119 17.84 -28.53 -3.53
C LEU A 119 18.35 -27.89 -2.23
N GLY A 120 19.34 -28.50 -1.56
CA GLY A 120 19.89 -27.97 -0.31
C GLY A 120 20.44 -26.54 -0.42
N LEU A 121 21.03 -26.19 -1.56
CA LEU A 121 21.58 -24.85 -1.81
C LEU A 121 20.49 -23.82 -2.16
N MET A 122 19.38 -24.26 -2.73
CA MET A 122 18.28 -23.40 -3.17
C MET A 122 17.21 -23.16 -2.08
N ILE A 123 17.11 -24.04 -1.08
CA ILE A 123 16.10 -23.94 0.00
C ILE A 123 16.06 -22.56 0.66
N PRO A 124 17.19 -21.93 1.09
CA PRO A 124 17.14 -20.63 1.74
C PRO A 124 16.51 -19.56 0.84
N ALA A 125 16.94 -19.48 -0.43
CA ALA A 125 16.36 -18.56 -1.40
C ALA A 125 14.87 -18.84 -1.60
N SER A 126 14.48 -20.11 -1.76
CA SER A 126 13.09 -20.50 -1.96
C SER A 126 12.18 -20.19 -0.77
N ILE A 127 12.65 -20.38 0.47
CA ILE A 127 11.88 -20.00 1.67
C ILE A 127 11.65 -18.48 1.69
N THR A 128 12.69 -17.69 1.44
CA THR A 128 12.57 -16.22 1.42
C THR A 128 11.65 -15.72 0.31
N ALA A 129 11.71 -16.31 -0.89
CA ALA A 129 10.80 -16.02 -1.99
C ALA A 129 9.35 -16.43 -1.68
N ALA A 130 9.18 -17.61 -1.09
CA ALA A 130 7.86 -18.14 -0.72
C ALA A 130 7.17 -17.27 0.34
N ALA A 131 7.94 -16.74 1.29
CA ALA A 131 7.43 -15.81 2.29
C ALA A 131 7.19 -14.40 1.73
N SER A 132 7.96 -13.94 0.75
CA SER A 132 7.90 -12.53 0.32
C SER A 132 6.57 -12.12 -0.29
N LEU A 133 5.93 -13.00 -1.07
CA LEU A 133 4.65 -12.67 -1.73
C LEU A 133 3.50 -12.45 -0.73
N PRO A 134 3.17 -13.37 0.19
CA PRO A 134 2.10 -13.13 1.17
C PRO A 134 2.38 -11.91 2.04
N LEU A 135 3.63 -11.68 2.45
CA LEU A 135 4.02 -10.49 3.22
C LEU A 135 3.82 -9.20 2.40
N LEU A 136 4.16 -9.21 1.12
CA LEU A 136 3.93 -8.08 0.23
C LEU A 136 2.44 -7.82 0.04
N LEU A 137 1.60 -8.86 -0.13
CA LEU A 137 0.15 -8.70 -0.28
C LEU A 137 -0.50 -8.15 1.01
N GLU A 138 -0.06 -8.61 2.18
CA GLU A 138 -0.44 -8.02 3.48
C GLU A 138 -0.01 -6.55 3.56
N GLY A 139 1.21 -6.25 3.14
CA GLY A 139 1.69 -4.88 3.01
C GLY A 139 0.78 -4.03 2.12
N LEU A 140 0.44 -4.54 0.93
CA LEU A 140 -0.45 -3.86 -0.03
C LEU A 140 -1.85 -3.64 0.54
N LEU A 141 -2.41 -4.58 1.30
CA LEU A 141 -3.71 -4.41 1.96
C LEU A 141 -3.67 -3.23 2.96
N HIS A 142 -2.59 -3.15 3.75
CA HIS A 142 -2.48 -2.22 4.87
C HIS A 142 -1.83 -0.86 4.52
N MET A 143 -1.17 -0.73 3.38
CA MET A 143 -0.66 0.57 2.89
C MET A 143 -1.76 1.32 2.13
N PRO A 144 -2.24 2.49 2.60
CA PRO A 144 -3.24 3.25 1.85
C PRO A 144 -2.71 3.73 0.50
N SER A 145 -1.41 4.06 0.43
CA SER A 145 -0.78 4.64 -0.74
C SER A 145 -0.02 3.60 -1.57
N LEU A 146 -0.64 3.16 -2.67
CA LEU A 146 0.02 2.30 -3.66
C LEU A 146 1.27 2.95 -4.30
N PRO A 147 1.28 4.25 -4.64
CA PRO A 147 2.47 4.97 -5.08
C PRO A 147 3.68 4.78 -4.16
N VAL A 148 3.48 4.86 -2.84
CA VAL A 148 4.59 4.69 -1.90
C VAL A 148 5.12 3.27 -1.92
N MET A 149 4.25 2.26 -1.94
CA MET A 149 4.70 0.86 -2.03
C MET A 149 5.56 0.61 -3.27
N VAL A 150 5.20 1.14 -4.44
CA VAL A 150 6.03 0.98 -5.64
C VAL A 150 7.30 1.82 -5.60
N MET A 151 7.29 3.01 -4.99
CA MET A 151 8.49 3.83 -4.79
C MET A 151 9.52 3.18 -3.84
N LEU A 152 9.14 2.14 -3.09
CA LEU A 152 10.04 1.37 -2.23
C LEU A 152 10.75 0.20 -2.93
N PHE A 153 10.43 -0.10 -4.20
CA PHE A 153 11.10 -1.18 -4.94
C PHE A 153 12.64 -1.08 -4.99
N PRO A 154 13.30 0.11 -4.96
CA PRO A 154 14.75 0.20 -4.88
C PRO A 154 15.36 -0.57 -3.70
N LEU A 155 14.61 -0.76 -2.61
CA LEU A 155 15.03 -1.55 -1.46
C LEU A 155 15.29 -3.02 -1.80
N VAL A 156 14.66 -3.58 -2.84
CA VAL A 156 14.95 -4.94 -3.33
C VAL A 156 16.42 -5.06 -3.71
N TYR A 157 16.89 -4.13 -4.54
CA TYR A 157 18.26 -4.13 -5.06
C TYR A 157 19.28 -3.67 -4.00
N ALA A 158 18.87 -2.78 -3.09
CA ALA A 158 19.69 -2.42 -1.94
C ALA A 158 19.94 -3.62 -1.02
N ALA A 159 18.88 -4.38 -0.69
CA ALA A 159 18.98 -5.59 0.13
C ALA A 159 19.82 -6.68 -0.56
N GLU A 160 19.61 -6.89 -1.86
CA GLU A 160 20.43 -7.79 -2.68
C GLU A 160 21.92 -7.42 -2.58
N SER A 161 22.26 -6.15 -2.83
CA SER A 161 23.64 -5.65 -2.80
C SER A 161 24.30 -5.82 -1.44
N LEU A 162 23.56 -5.53 -0.35
CA LEU A 162 24.06 -5.67 1.01
C LEU A 162 24.32 -7.14 1.38
N VAL A 163 23.40 -8.05 1.04
CA VAL A 163 23.58 -9.49 1.30
C VAL A 163 24.78 -10.01 0.50
N LEU A 164 24.88 -9.68 -0.78
CA LEU A 164 26.05 -10.06 -1.58
C LEU A 164 27.34 -9.52 -0.96
N PHE A 165 27.37 -8.26 -0.52
CA PHE A 165 28.54 -7.66 0.14
C PHE A 165 28.94 -8.40 1.42
N VAL A 166 27.99 -8.81 2.25
CA VAL A 166 28.25 -9.52 3.52
C VAL A 166 28.72 -10.96 3.29
N PHE A 167 28.14 -11.68 2.33
CA PHE A 167 28.37 -13.13 2.18
C PHE A 167 29.41 -13.53 1.11
N CYS A 168 29.84 -12.63 0.23
CA CYS A 168 30.86 -12.91 -0.78
C CYS A 168 32.22 -12.27 -0.41
N SER A 169 33.33 -12.93 -0.77
CA SER A 169 34.70 -12.64 -0.29
C SER A 169 35.16 -11.17 -0.44
N PRO A 170 35.87 -10.61 0.57
CA PRO A 170 36.24 -9.19 0.67
C PRO A 170 37.40 -8.72 -0.22
N SER A 171 38.10 -9.58 -0.97
CA SER A 171 39.39 -9.20 -1.59
C SER A 171 39.29 -8.21 -2.77
N ALA A 172 38.10 -7.75 -3.16
CA ALA A 172 37.92 -6.84 -4.30
C ALA A 172 36.69 -5.91 -4.24
N ARG A 173 35.97 -5.77 -3.12
CA ARG A 173 34.68 -5.04 -3.10
C ARG A 173 34.76 -3.69 -2.40
N THR A 174 34.48 -2.62 -3.15
CA THR A 174 34.11 -1.30 -2.64
C THR A 174 32.80 -1.39 -1.86
N PHE A 175 32.68 -0.60 -0.80
CA PHE A 175 31.46 -0.48 0.00
C PHE A 175 30.25 -0.09 -0.89
N PRO A 176 29.07 -0.73 -0.77
CA PRO A 176 27.92 -0.50 -1.65
C PRO A 176 27.17 0.79 -1.28
N TRP A 177 27.77 1.94 -1.57
CA TRP A 177 27.21 3.26 -1.26
C TRP A 177 25.87 3.50 -1.95
N GLU A 178 25.66 2.92 -3.13
CA GLU A 178 24.42 3.00 -3.90
C GLU A 178 23.23 2.42 -3.10
N ALA A 179 23.45 1.29 -2.41
CA ALA A 179 22.44 0.66 -1.58
C ALA A 179 22.10 1.52 -0.34
N VAL A 180 23.09 2.18 0.25
CA VAL A 180 22.89 3.10 1.38
C VAL A 180 22.08 4.33 0.95
N LEU A 181 22.40 4.92 -0.21
CA LEU A 181 21.64 6.05 -0.74
C LEU A 181 20.22 5.67 -1.14
N ALA A 182 20.02 4.50 -1.77
CA ALA A 182 18.68 4.00 -2.09
C ALA A 182 17.85 3.80 -0.80
N THR A 183 18.46 3.26 0.26
CA THR A 183 17.80 3.10 1.57
C THR A 183 17.45 4.45 2.19
N ALA A 184 18.36 5.43 2.15
CA ALA A 184 18.09 6.78 2.64
C ALA A 184 16.98 7.47 1.84
N ALA A 185 16.98 7.34 0.51
CA ALA A 185 15.93 7.83 -0.36
C ALA A 185 14.57 7.21 -0.04
N SER A 186 14.49 5.89 0.14
CA SER A 186 13.26 5.20 0.56
C SER A 186 12.78 5.66 1.95
N ALA A 187 13.69 5.97 2.88
CA ALA A 187 13.32 6.56 4.17
C ALA A 187 12.70 7.96 4.00
N VAL A 188 13.21 8.79 3.08
CA VAL A 188 12.60 10.09 2.75
C VAL A 188 11.22 9.93 2.12
N VAL A 189 11.02 8.92 1.26
CA VAL A 189 9.71 8.60 0.68
C VAL A 189 8.70 8.26 1.80
N LEU A 190 9.08 7.40 2.73
CA LEU A 190 8.26 7.03 3.90
C LEU A 190 7.99 8.22 4.81
N TYR A 191 9.02 9.01 5.13
CA TYR A 191 8.89 10.17 6.01
C TYR A 191 7.86 11.20 5.52
N ASN A 192 7.71 11.33 4.19
CA ASN A 192 6.73 12.24 3.58
C ASN A 192 5.36 11.58 3.31
N GLU A 193 5.18 10.29 3.61
CA GLU A 193 3.86 9.65 3.54
C GLU A 193 3.17 9.81 4.89
N TYR A 194 2.11 10.60 4.91
CA TYR A 194 1.40 10.94 6.14
C TYR A 194 0.26 9.95 6.44
N ARG A 195 -0.01 8.98 5.57
CA ARG A 195 -1.02 7.91 5.77
C ARG A 195 -0.40 6.56 6.12
N LEU A 196 0.81 6.55 6.67
CA LEU A 196 1.46 5.30 7.08
C LEU A 196 0.69 4.58 8.19
N ILE A 197 0.61 3.26 8.06
CA ILE A 197 0.04 2.35 9.06
C ILE A 197 1.12 1.34 9.45
N VAL A 198 1.23 1.02 10.75
CA VAL A 198 2.26 0.10 11.27
C VAL A 198 2.27 -1.24 10.53
N GLN A 199 1.11 -1.85 10.31
CA GLN A 199 1.00 -3.14 9.62
C GLN A 199 1.51 -3.06 8.16
N GLY A 200 1.18 -1.97 7.45
CA GLY A 200 1.65 -1.75 6.08
C GLY A 200 3.16 -1.60 6.01
N LEU A 201 3.76 -0.89 6.98
CA LEU A 201 5.21 -0.74 7.10
C LEU A 201 5.90 -2.08 7.38
N ILE A 202 5.44 -2.82 8.39
CA ILE A 202 6.07 -4.08 8.80
C ILE A 202 5.98 -5.09 7.65
N TRP A 203 4.79 -5.40 7.17
CA TRP A 203 4.61 -6.46 6.17
C TRP A 203 5.12 -6.06 4.80
N GLY A 204 4.86 -4.82 4.37
CA GLY A 204 5.32 -4.32 3.07
C GLY A 204 6.84 -4.26 2.96
N ILE A 205 7.52 -3.66 3.94
CA ILE A 205 8.99 -3.54 3.89
C ILE A 205 9.65 -4.91 4.05
N ILE A 206 9.18 -5.76 4.98
CA ILE A 206 9.75 -7.12 5.12
C ILE A 206 9.54 -7.94 3.84
N GLY A 207 8.38 -7.83 3.20
CA GLY A 207 8.11 -8.46 1.91
C GLY A 207 9.13 -8.03 0.84
N ILE A 208 9.32 -6.71 0.67
CA ILE A 208 10.26 -6.12 -0.30
C ILE A 208 11.72 -6.54 0.00
N LEU A 209 12.15 -6.48 1.26
CA LEU A 209 13.50 -6.90 1.65
C LEU A 209 13.71 -8.40 1.43
N SER A 210 12.68 -9.23 1.71
CA SER A 210 12.74 -10.69 1.50
C SER A 210 12.92 -11.04 0.02
N ILE A 211 12.36 -10.25 -0.90
CA ILE A 211 12.62 -10.38 -2.34
C ILE A 211 14.11 -10.18 -2.63
N GLY A 212 14.70 -9.09 -2.12
CA GLY A 212 16.12 -8.79 -2.33
C GLY A 212 17.06 -9.83 -1.73
N VAL A 213 16.78 -10.28 -0.50
CA VAL A 213 17.51 -11.37 0.15
C VAL A 213 17.41 -12.66 -0.67
N SER A 214 16.21 -13.01 -1.16
CA SER A 214 16.03 -14.18 -2.00
C SER A 214 16.87 -14.12 -3.28
N LYS A 215 16.96 -12.95 -3.92
CA LYS A 215 17.78 -12.78 -5.13
C LYS A 215 19.26 -13.01 -4.82
N ALA A 216 19.78 -12.40 -3.76
CA ALA A 216 21.18 -12.58 -3.39
C ALA A 216 21.50 -14.03 -3.04
N LEU A 217 20.63 -14.72 -2.29
CA LEU A 217 20.81 -16.13 -1.96
C LEU A 217 20.75 -17.03 -3.20
N LEU A 218 19.88 -16.71 -4.16
CA LEU A 218 19.83 -17.40 -5.45
C LEU A 218 21.13 -17.23 -6.23
N ILE A 219 21.67 -16.00 -6.31
CA ILE A 219 22.95 -15.72 -6.98
C ILE A 219 24.09 -16.51 -6.33
N ILE A 220 24.23 -16.44 -5.00
CA ILE A 220 25.24 -17.19 -4.23
C ILE A 220 25.10 -18.70 -4.47
N GLY A 221 23.87 -19.21 -4.47
CA GLY A 221 23.60 -20.62 -4.72
C GLY A 221 23.98 -21.05 -6.14
N LEU A 222 23.64 -20.24 -7.15
CA LEU A 222 23.98 -20.49 -8.56
C LEU A 222 25.48 -20.39 -8.84
N GLU A 223 26.22 -19.60 -8.07
CA GLU A 223 27.69 -19.55 -8.13
C GLU A 223 28.32 -20.81 -7.54
N LYS A 224 27.81 -21.30 -6.39
CA LYS A 224 28.28 -22.54 -5.76
C LYS A 224 28.04 -23.78 -6.61
N VAL A 225 27.00 -23.76 -7.46
CA VAL A 225 26.71 -24.85 -8.41
C VAL A 225 27.76 -24.92 -9.54
N GLY A 226 28.50 -23.84 -9.78
CA GLY A 226 29.54 -23.76 -10.81
C GLY A 226 29.06 -23.16 -12.14
N SER A 227 29.92 -23.19 -13.16
CA SER A 227 29.67 -22.53 -14.46
C SER A 227 28.91 -23.39 -15.47
N ASP A 228 28.65 -24.67 -15.16
CA ASP A 228 27.92 -25.55 -16.07
C ASP A 228 26.47 -25.07 -16.26
N PHE A 229 26.11 -24.75 -17.51
CA PHE A 229 24.81 -24.22 -17.87
C PHE A 229 23.69 -25.16 -17.46
N HIS A 230 23.86 -26.47 -17.66
CA HIS A 230 22.86 -27.47 -17.34
C HIS A 230 22.61 -27.56 -15.82
N SER A 231 23.67 -27.55 -15.03
CA SER A 231 23.59 -27.59 -13.57
C SER A 231 22.96 -26.31 -12.98
N ARG A 232 23.34 -25.12 -13.45
CA ARG A 232 22.73 -23.85 -13.01
C ARG A 232 21.24 -23.79 -13.35
N PHE A 233 20.88 -24.25 -14.53
CA PHE A 233 19.50 -24.32 -14.99
C PHE A 233 18.67 -25.31 -14.16
N SER A 234 19.23 -26.47 -13.82
CA SER A 234 18.60 -27.44 -12.91
C SER A 234 18.40 -26.87 -11.50
N ALA A 235 19.41 -26.17 -10.95
CA ALA A 235 19.30 -25.47 -9.68
C ALA A 235 18.20 -24.38 -9.71
N TYR A 236 18.09 -23.65 -10.82
CA TYR A 236 17.02 -22.68 -11.03
C TYR A 236 15.63 -23.32 -11.00
N HIS A 237 15.46 -24.47 -11.65
CA HIS A 237 14.22 -25.25 -11.57
C HIS A 237 13.91 -25.73 -10.16
N ALA A 238 14.92 -26.18 -9.42
CA ALA A 238 14.77 -26.55 -8.02
C ALA A 238 14.32 -25.36 -7.18
N PHE A 239 14.90 -24.17 -7.41
CA PHE A 239 14.46 -22.93 -6.77
C PHE A 239 12.99 -22.63 -7.08
N MET A 240 12.61 -22.57 -8.36
CA MET A 240 11.24 -22.24 -8.78
C MET A 240 10.21 -23.23 -8.22
N ALA A 241 10.46 -24.54 -8.39
CA ALA A 241 9.57 -25.59 -7.88
C ALA A 241 9.42 -25.53 -6.36
N SER A 242 10.53 -25.36 -5.63
CA SER A 242 10.51 -25.29 -4.17
C SER A 242 9.80 -24.04 -3.68
N THR A 243 10.02 -22.88 -4.33
CA THR A 243 9.34 -21.63 -4.01
C THR A 243 7.82 -21.76 -4.17
N MET A 244 7.34 -22.40 -5.24
CA MET A 244 5.89 -22.61 -5.45
C MET A 244 5.29 -23.54 -4.40
N ILE A 245 5.95 -24.66 -4.09
CA ILE A 245 5.48 -25.63 -3.11
C ILE A 245 5.49 -25.02 -1.69
N LEU A 246 6.60 -24.41 -1.30
CA LEU A 246 6.73 -23.75 0.01
C LEU A 246 5.78 -22.55 0.10
N GLY A 247 5.60 -21.79 -0.98
CA GLY A 247 4.68 -20.66 -1.05
C GLY A 247 3.24 -21.09 -0.82
N MET A 248 2.80 -22.19 -1.45
CA MET A 248 1.50 -22.81 -1.17
C MET A 248 1.37 -23.25 0.29
N LEU A 249 2.39 -23.92 0.84
CA LEU A 249 2.35 -24.42 2.23
C LEU A 249 2.29 -23.27 3.23
N ILE A 250 3.18 -22.27 3.10
CA ILE A 250 3.23 -21.10 3.99
C ILE A 250 1.93 -20.32 3.88
N SER A 251 1.51 -19.95 2.67
CA SER A 251 0.28 -19.17 2.47
C SER A 251 -0.95 -19.95 2.92
N GLY A 252 -1.00 -21.27 2.66
CA GLY A 252 -2.12 -22.12 3.08
C GLY A 252 -2.23 -22.29 4.60
N VAL A 253 -1.10 -22.50 5.30
CA VAL A 253 -1.08 -22.58 6.78
C VAL A 253 -1.49 -21.24 7.40
N LEU A 254 -0.95 -20.13 6.89
CA LEU A 254 -1.30 -18.79 7.38
C LEU A 254 -2.77 -18.45 7.07
N MET A 255 -3.25 -18.76 5.86
CA MET A 255 -4.66 -18.61 5.49
C MET A 255 -5.56 -19.37 6.46
N VAL A 256 -5.24 -20.64 6.77
CA VAL A 256 -6.03 -21.44 7.73
C VAL A 256 -6.06 -20.79 9.12
N ARG A 257 -4.97 -20.17 9.54
CA ARG A 257 -4.82 -19.58 10.89
C ARG A 257 -5.46 -18.19 11.01
N PHE A 258 -5.35 -17.35 10.00
CA PHE A 258 -5.69 -15.93 10.09
C PHE A 258 -6.95 -15.57 9.30
N GLU A 259 -7.22 -16.20 8.16
CA GLU A 259 -8.36 -15.88 7.30
C GLU A 259 -9.52 -16.88 7.46
N MET A 260 -9.25 -18.17 7.65
CA MET A 260 -10.27 -19.23 7.77
C MET A 260 -11.05 -19.20 9.08
N ALA A 261 -10.49 -18.65 10.16
CA ALA A 261 -11.21 -18.49 11.43
C ALA A 261 -12.45 -17.58 11.29
N GLN A 262 -12.52 -16.78 10.22
CA GLN A 262 -13.63 -15.89 9.89
C GLN A 262 -14.66 -16.51 8.90
N PHE A 263 -14.46 -17.76 8.44
CA PHE A 263 -15.03 -18.30 7.19
C PHE A 263 -16.16 -19.33 7.34
N LEU A 264 -17.02 -19.19 8.35
CA LEU A 264 -18.16 -20.10 8.56
C LEU A 264 -19.53 -19.51 8.13
N PRO A 265 -19.58 -18.58 7.16
CA PRO A 265 -20.38 -18.91 5.97
C PRO A 265 -19.84 -18.39 4.62
N LEU A 266 -20.00 -19.26 3.63
CA LEU A 266 -19.71 -19.19 2.19
C LEU A 266 -20.54 -18.14 1.41
N GLN A 267 -20.40 -16.84 1.69
CA GLN A 267 -21.20 -15.82 0.96
C GLN A 267 -20.44 -14.74 0.18
N PHE A 268 -19.12 -14.63 0.27
CA PHE A 268 -18.38 -13.76 -0.64
C PHE A 268 -18.13 -14.48 -1.96
N VAL A 269 -19.18 -14.54 -2.79
CA VAL A 269 -19.08 -14.86 -4.21
C VAL A 269 -18.32 -13.69 -4.84
N MET A 270 -17.00 -13.83 -4.89
CA MET A 270 -16.17 -13.11 -5.83
C MET A 270 -16.84 -13.12 -7.20
N PRO A 271 -16.82 -12.02 -7.98
CA PRO A 271 -16.99 -12.15 -9.41
C PRO A 271 -15.80 -13.00 -9.87
N PRO A 272 -16.01 -14.27 -10.29
CA PRO A 272 -14.91 -15.21 -10.55
C PRO A 272 -13.96 -14.69 -11.63
N ALA A 273 -14.46 -13.81 -12.52
CA ALA A 273 -13.69 -13.15 -13.57
C ALA A 273 -12.54 -12.29 -13.04
N TYR A 274 -12.73 -11.46 -12.01
CA TYR A 274 -11.68 -10.55 -11.51
C TYR A 274 -10.57 -11.32 -10.79
N SER A 275 -10.93 -12.28 -9.92
CA SER A 275 -9.92 -13.15 -9.29
C SER A 275 -9.13 -13.95 -10.33
N PHE A 276 -9.81 -14.44 -11.37
CA PHE A 276 -9.16 -15.15 -12.46
C PHE A 276 -8.20 -14.25 -13.23
N PHE A 277 -8.61 -13.01 -13.54
CA PHE A 277 -7.77 -12.03 -14.23
C PHE A 277 -6.47 -11.72 -13.46
N VAL A 278 -6.57 -11.42 -12.16
CA VAL A 278 -5.39 -11.16 -11.31
C VAL A 278 -4.44 -12.36 -11.32
N VAL A 279 -4.97 -13.57 -11.11
CA VAL A 279 -4.16 -14.80 -11.12
C VAL A 279 -3.53 -15.05 -12.49
N ALA A 280 -4.25 -14.80 -13.59
CA ALA A 280 -3.71 -14.92 -14.94
C ALA A 280 -2.56 -13.93 -15.18
N CYS A 281 -2.69 -12.67 -14.75
CA CYS A 281 -1.61 -11.68 -14.83
C CYS A 281 -0.38 -12.10 -14.02
N PHE A 282 -0.54 -12.69 -12.83
CA PHE A 282 0.58 -13.26 -12.07
C PHE A 282 1.28 -14.40 -12.85
N VAL A 283 0.51 -15.30 -13.45
CA VAL A 283 1.05 -16.40 -14.27
C VAL A 283 1.83 -15.85 -15.47
N PHE A 284 1.25 -14.91 -16.22
CA PHE A 284 1.92 -14.27 -17.36
C PHE A 284 3.18 -13.52 -16.95
N THR A 285 3.15 -12.80 -15.83
CA THR A 285 4.32 -12.12 -15.26
C THR A 285 5.42 -13.14 -14.91
N THR A 286 5.05 -14.27 -14.31
CA THR A 286 6.01 -15.31 -13.93
C THR A 286 6.65 -15.97 -15.14
N ILE A 287 5.87 -16.27 -16.18
CA ILE A 287 6.37 -16.91 -17.40
C ILE A 287 7.24 -15.93 -18.19
N SER A 288 6.73 -14.73 -18.47
CA SER A 288 7.45 -13.70 -19.24
C SER A 288 8.70 -13.18 -18.52
N GLY A 289 8.67 -13.04 -17.20
CA GLY A 289 9.82 -12.61 -16.41
C GLY A 289 10.75 -13.74 -16.00
N SER A 290 10.35 -14.98 -16.27
CA SER A 290 10.93 -16.21 -15.69
C SER A 290 11.07 -16.22 -14.17
N SER A 291 10.46 -15.29 -13.42
CA SER A 291 10.67 -15.07 -11.99
C SER A 291 9.35 -15.11 -11.22
N ILE A 292 9.33 -15.79 -10.07
CA ILE A 292 8.20 -15.76 -9.11
C ILE A 292 8.28 -14.52 -8.19
N LEU A 293 9.42 -13.84 -8.17
CA LEU A 293 9.63 -12.69 -7.31
C LEU A 293 8.91 -11.47 -7.86
N ALA A 294 8.05 -10.87 -7.05
CA ALA A 294 7.41 -9.60 -7.38
C ALA A 294 8.48 -8.53 -7.68
N TYR A 295 8.14 -7.59 -8.56
CA TYR A 295 9.00 -6.50 -9.01
C TYR A 295 10.28 -6.89 -9.76
N THR A 296 10.67 -8.16 -9.90
CA THR A 296 11.99 -8.49 -10.46
C THR A 296 11.93 -9.59 -11.51
N PRO A 297 12.16 -9.27 -12.81
CA PRO A 297 12.33 -10.29 -13.82
C PRO A 297 13.72 -10.91 -13.65
N LEU A 298 13.83 -12.23 -13.80
CA LEU A 298 15.10 -12.97 -13.77
C LEU A 298 15.35 -13.51 -15.18
N SER A 299 16.37 -13.02 -15.87
CA SER A 299 16.75 -13.59 -17.16
C SER A 299 17.84 -14.65 -16.98
N CYS A 300 17.56 -15.89 -17.40
CA CYS A 300 18.53 -16.99 -17.45
C CYS A 300 19.36 -17.00 -18.76
N GLU A 301 19.19 -16.02 -19.66
CA GLU A 301 19.73 -16.09 -21.03
C GLU A 301 21.18 -15.63 -21.19
N ALA A 302 21.89 -15.21 -20.12
CA ALA A 302 23.30 -14.83 -20.20
C ALA A 302 24.21 -15.89 -19.55
N PRO A 303 25.02 -16.64 -20.31
CA PRO A 303 26.02 -17.58 -19.79
C PRO A 303 27.25 -16.91 -19.14
N GLN A 304 27.26 -15.58 -19.03
CA GLN A 304 28.43 -14.85 -18.55
C GLN A 304 28.46 -14.80 -17.02
N SER A 305 29.66 -14.83 -16.46
CA SER A 305 29.85 -14.90 -15.01
C SER A 305 29.16 -13.71 -14.34
N PRO A 306 28.39 -13.91 -13.25
CA PRO A 306 27.67 -12.83 -12.56
C PRO A 306 28.61 -11.76 -11.96
N PHE A 307 29.93 -12.02 -11.93
CA PHE A 307 30.93 -11.09 -11.43
C PHE A 307 31.69 -10.31 -12.50
N SER A 308 31.49 -10.60 -13.79
CA SER A 308 32.31 -10.00 -14.85
C SER A 308 31.64 -8.88 -15.65
N ASP A 309 30.32 -8.71 -15.60
CA ASP A 309 29.68 -7.59 -16.32
C ASP A 309 28.42 -7.05 -15.63
N ILE A 310 28.52 -5.79 -15.20
CA ILE A 310 27.47 -5.00 -14.56
C ILE A 310 26.26 -4.74 -15.52
N SER A 311 26.43 -5.03 -16.82
CA SER A 311 25.48 -4.66 -17.89
C SER A 311 24.16 -5.46 -17.88
N ALA A 312 24.16 -6.73 -17.47
CA ALA A 312 22.95 -7.59 -17.48
C ALA A 312 21.96 -7.28 -16.33
N CYS A 313 22.45 -6.69 -15.23
CA CYS A 313 21.64 -6.22 -14.09
C CYS A 313 20.70 -5.07 -14.48
N ASN A 314 21.06 -4.30 -15.51
CA ASN A 314 20.41 -3.02 -15.83
C ASN A 314 19.07 -3.17 -16.55
N ILE A 315 18.93 -4.16 -17.43
CA ILE A 315 17.66 -4.36 -18.14
C ILE A 315 16.59 -4.82 -17.15
N GLN A 316 16.93 -5.74 -16.23
CA GLN A 316 15.99 -6.21 -15.21
C GLN A 316 15.52 -5.06 -14.32
N TYR A 317 16.47 -4.25 -13.84
CA TYR A 317 16.18 -3.05 -13.07
C TYR A 317 15.32 -2.05 -13.84
N LEU A 318 15.65 -1.77 -15.11
CA LEU A 318 14.90 -0.85 -15.96
C LEU A 318 13.45 -1.32 -16.15
N LEU A 319 13.21 -2.62 -16.32
CA LEU A 319 11.86 -3.16 -16.43
C LEU A 319 11.09 -2.99 -15.11
N SER A 320 11.71 -3.28 -13.96
CA SER A 320 11.13 -3.03 -12.63
C SER A 320 10.75 -1.55 -12.45
N PHE A 321 11.65 -0.66 -12.86
CA PHE A 321 11.45 0.79 -12.80
C PHE A 321 10.31 1.25 -13.69
N LEU A 322 10.25 0.79 -14.94
CA LEU A 322 9.16 1.10 -15.88
C LEU A 322 7.81 0.57 -15.38
N SER A 323 7.78 -0.64 -14.83
CA SER A 323 6.57 -1.21 -14.22
C SER A 323 6.09 -0.36 -13.04
N SER A 324 7.01 0.09 -12.18
CA SER A 324 6.70 0.95 -11.03
C SER A 324 6.21 2.33 -11.45
N LEU A 325 6.80 2.93 -12.49
CA LEU A 325 6.30 4.18 -13.07
C LEU A 325 4.91 4.03 -13.68
N LEU A 326 4.62 2.89 -14.33
CA LEU A 326 3.30 2.62 -14.88
C LEU A 326 2.25 2.47 -13.76
N VAL A 327 2.57 1.76 -12.67
CA VAL A 327 1.67 1.68 -11.50
C VAL A 327 1.47 3.05 -10.87
N LEU A 328 2.52 3.85 -10.72
CA LEU A 328 2.42 5.22 -10.20
C LEU A 328 1.47 6.08 -11.05
N PHE A 329 1.63 6.04 -12.38
CA PHE A 329 0.78 6.77 -13.31
C PHE A 329 -0.68 6.33 -13.24
N ILE A 330 -0.94 5.01 -13.29
CA ILE A 330 -2.30 4.46 -13.18
C ILE A 330 -2.91 4.82 -11.82
N SER A 331 -2.15 4.72 -10.72
CA SER A 331 -2.66 5.03 -9.37
C SER A 331 -3.10 6.49 -9.24
N ILE A 332 -2.30 7.43 -9.77
CA ILE A 332 -2.62 8.87 -9.73
C ILE A 332 -3.83 9.19 -10.62
N TYR A 333 -3.99 8.49 -11.73
CA TYR A 333 -5.12 8.69 -12.64
C TYR A 333 -6.43 8.08 -12.10
N SER A 334 -6.36 6.88 -11.54
CA SER A 334 -7.53 6.12 -11.12
C SER A 334 -8.06 6.52 -9.75
N THR A 335 -7.19 6.96 -8.84
CA THR A 335 -7.56 7.27 -7.46
C THR A 335 -6.99 8.62 -7.04
N PRO A 336 -7.81 9.51 -6.45
CA PRO A 336 -7.32 10.78 -5.94
C PRO A 336 -6.36 10.50 -4.79
N ILE A 337 -5.08 10.74 -5.02
CA ILE A 337 -4.03 10.45 -4.05
C ILE A 337 -2.99 11.55 -4.06
N THR A 338 -2.53 11.95 -2.87
CA THR A 338 -1.42 12.89 -2.75
C THR A 338 -0.08 12.18 -2.91
N VAL A 339 0.78 12.71 -3.78
CA VAL A 339 2.19 12.33 -3.89
C VAL A 339 3.01 13.61 -3.93
N SER A 340 3.90 13.81 -2.95
CA SER A 340 4.71 15.02 -2.90
C SER A 340 5.87 14.95 -3.90
N TRP A 341 6.23 16.10 -4.48
CA TRP A 341 7.41 16.19 -5.34
C TRP A 341 8.70 15.76 -4.62
N VAL A 342 8.78 15.90 -3.29
CA VAL A 342 9.91 15.45 -2.47
C VAL A 342 10.02 13.92 -2.49
N GLN A 343 8.90 13.19 -2.39
CA GLN A 343 8.89 11.73 -2.50
C GLN A 343 9.38 11.28 -3.89
N LEU A 344 8.90 11.95 -4.95
CA LEU A 344 9.27 11.62 -6.33
C LEU A 344 10.75 11.91 -6.61
N VAL A 345 11.27 13.05 -6.15
CA VAL A 345 12.71 13.36 -6.27
C VAL A 345 13.53 12.31 -5.52
N ALA A 346 13.17 11.98 -4.28
CA ALA A 346 13.88 10.97 -3.50
C ALA A 346 13.86 9.60 -4.21
N TYR A 347 12.69 9.15 -4.65
CA TYR A 347 12.52 7.90 -5.39
C TYR A 347 13.37 7.87 -6.67
N LEU A 348 13.26 8.89 -7.53
CA LEU A 348 14.00 8.96 -8.79
C LEU A 348 15.51 9.04 -8.53
N THR A 349 15.97 9.84 -7.57
CA THR A 349 17.40 9.91 -7.21
C THR A 349 17.90 8.57 -6.68
N GLY A 350 17.20 7.94 -5.73
CA GLY A 350 17.58 6.62 -5.21
C GLY A 350 17.59 5.55 -6.32
N ALA A 351 16.62 5.63 -7.24
CA ALA A 351 16.54 4.73 -8.37
C ALA A 351 17.70 4.92 -9.37
N LEU A 352 18.12 6.16 -9.63
CA LEU A 352 19.26 6.47 -10.49
C LEU A 352 20.60 6.08 -9.86
N CYS A 353 20.73 6.22 -8.53
CA CYS A 353 21.93 5.80 -7.80
C CYS A 353 22.22 4.30 -7.99
N LEU A 354 21.18 3.46 -8.00
CA LEU A 354 21.34 2.01 -8.22
C LEU A 354 21.78 1.63 -9.64
N VAL A 355 21.49 2.46 -10.64
CA VAL A 355 21.98 2.25 -12.02
C VAL A 355 23.44 2.68 -12.17
N GLY A 356 23.90 3.64 -11.38
CA GLY A 356 25.26 4.19 -11.44
C GLY A 356 25.44 5.25 -12.52
N SER A 357 26.29 6.24 -12.24
CA SER A 357 26.45 7.45 -13.06
C SER A 357 27.02 7.17 -14.46
N GLU A 358 28.03 6.31 -14.58
CA GLU A 358 28.67 5.97 -15.85
C GLU A 358 27.72 5.25 -16.82
N GLN A 359 26.85 4.42 -16.26
CA GLN A 359 25.89 3.65 -17.04
C GLN A 359 24.74 4.54 -17.51
N MET A 360 24.27 5.44 -16.64
CA MET A 360 23.30 6.44 -17.03
C MET A 360 23.83 7.38 -18.11
N HIS A 361 25.08 7.82 -18.01
CA HIS A 361 25.72 8.60 -19.07
C HIS A 361 25.71 7.83 -20.40
N THR A 362 26.09 6.55 -20.38
CA THR A 362 26.12 5.69 -21.57
C THR A 362 24.72 5.49 -22.18
N LEU A 363 23.70 5.27 -21.34
CA LEU A 363 22.30 5.12 -21.76
C LEU A 363 21.76 6.39 -22.40
N ILE A 364 22.01 7.55 -21.79
CA ILE A 364 21.58 8.86 -22.32
C ILE A 364 22.27 9.14 -23.66
N CYS A 365 23.59 8.94 -23.75
CA CYS A 365 24.34 9.12 -24.99
C CYS A 365 23.83 8.21 -26.11
N ARG A 366 23.56 6.93 -25.81
CA ARG A 366 23.00 5.98 -26.78
C ARG A 366 21.58 6.37 -27.21
N GLY A 367 20.74 6.80 -26.27
CA GLY A 367 19.38 7.26 -26.56
C GLY A 367 19.37 8.50 -27.46
N LEU A 368 20.20 9.50 -27.14
CA LEU A 368 20.34 10.71 -27.93
C LEU A 368 20.86 10.41 -29.34
N HIS A 369 21.87 9.55 -29.47
CA HIS A 369 22.39 9.10 -30.76
C HIS A 369 21.30 8.41 -31.60
N ASN A 370 20.49 7.54 -31.00
CA ASN A 370 19.38 6.88 -31.69
C ASN A 370 18.29 7.87 -32.13
N MET A 371 17.96 8.86 -31.29
CA MET A 371 17.01 9.92 -31.66
C MET A 371 17.56 10.80 -32.79
N GLN A 372 18.85 11.13 -32.76
CA GLN A 372 19.52 11.86 -33.84
C GLN A 372 19.47 11.07 -35.15
N LEU A 373 19.75 9.76 -35.09
CA LEU A 373 19.69 8.88 -36.26
C LEU A 373 18.27 8.82 -36.85
N GLN A 374 17.25 8.73 -35.99
CA GLN A 374 15.84 8.75 -36.43
C GLN A 374 15.43 10.11 -37.00
N ALA A 375 15.83 11.21 -36.37
CA ALA A 375 15.56 12.57 -36.86
C ALA A 375 16.24 12.83 -38.21
N HIS A 376 17.49 12.39 -38.39
CA HIS A 376 18.19 12.48 -39.68
C HIS A 376 17.50 11.65 -40.76
N LYS A 377 17.01 10.45 -40.43
CA LYS A 377 16.21 9.64 -41.35
C LYS A 377 14.93 10.35 -41.80
N LEU A 378 14.34 11.19 -40.95
CA LEU A 378 13.15 11.98 -41.27
C LEU A 378 13.47 13.27 -42.06
N ILE A 379 14.65 13.87 -41.86
CA ILE A 379 15.00 15.19 -42.42
C ILE A 379 15.87 15.07 -43.70
N HIS A 380 16.24 13.86 -44.14
CA HIS A 380 17.09 13.61 -45.32
C HIS A 380 18.40 14.45 -45.35
N THR A 381 18.93 14.79 -44.18
CA THR A 381 20.20 15.52 -44.04
C THR A 381 21.32 14.56 -43.66
N SER A 382 22.49 14.75 -44.28
CA SER A 382 23.70 13.98 -44.00
C SER A 382 24.01 14.01 -42.49
N PRO A 383 24.32 12.86 -41.85
CA PRO A 383 24.64 12.83 -40.43
C PRO A 383 25.92 13.64 -40.19
N GLY A 384 25.80 14.71 -39.40
CA GLY A 384 26.95 15.43 -38.87
C GLY A 384 27.69 14.58 -37.84
N GLU A 385 28.98 14.86 -37.63
CA GLU A 385 29.79 14.16 -36.63
C GLU A 385 29.17 14.34 -35.23
N PRO A 386 28.90 13.25 -34.48
CA PRO A 386 28.20 13.35 -33.20
C PRO A 386 29.05 14.13 -32.20
N GLN A 387 28.54 15.29 -31.79
CA GLN A 387 29.17 16.10 -30.75
C GLN A 387 29.28 15.29 -29.46
N LYS A 388 30.50 15.11 -28.94
CA LYS A 388 30.72 14.39 -27.68
C LYS A 388 30.09 15.16 -26.52
N LEU A 389 28.98 14.65 -26.01
CA LEU A 389 28.27 15.26 -24.89
C LEU A 389 29.12 15.11 -23.61
N SER A 390 29.40 16.21 -22.92
CA SER A 390 30.18 16.17 -21.69
C SER A 390 29.38 15.52 -20.55
N ARG A 391 30.08 14.87 -19.60
CA ARG A 391 29.47 14.30 -18.39
C ARG A 391 28.69 15.32 -17.56
N PHE A 392 29.17 16.57 -17.55
CA PHE A 392 28.48 17.66 -16.89
C PHE A 392 27.10 17.92 -17.51
N SER A 393 27.03 17.95 -18.85
CA SER A 393 25.77 18.15 -19.57
C SER A 393 24.77 17.01 -19.32
N THR A 394 25.21 15.75 -19.34
CA THR A 394 24.31 14.62 -19.02
C THR A 394 23.82 14.64 -17.59
N THR A 395 24.66 15.05 -16.63
CA THR A 395 24.28 15.14 -15.23
C THR A 395 23.23 16.23 -15.03
N LEU A 396 23.44 17.41 -15.62
CA LEU A 396 22.49 18.51 -15.58
C LEU A 396 21.15 18.15 -16.24
N ALA A 397 21.19 17.51 -17.42
CA ALA A 397 19.99 17.02 -18.10
C ALA A 397 19.22 16.00 -17.25
N THR A 398 19.93 15.10 -16.56
CA THR A 398 19.31 14.12 -15.66
C THR A 398 18.64 14.80 -14.46
N LEU A 399 19.32 15.74 -13.79
CA LEU A 399 18.74 16.50 -12.69
C LEU A 399 17.50 17.30 -13.13
N PHE A 400 17.56 17.94 -14.30
CA PHE A 400 16.42 18.63 -14.87
C PHE A 400 15.25 17.69 -15.15
N ALA A 401 15.52 16.50 -15.71
CA ALA A 401 14.50 15.48 -15.93
C ALA A 401 13.86 15.02 -14.61
N ILE A 402 14.65 14.77 -13.56
CA ILE A 402 14.11 14.41 -12.22
C ILE A 402 13.17 15.48 -11.71
N VAL A 403 13.58 16.76 -11.75
CA VAL A 403 12.77 17.87 -11.25
C VAL A 403 11.49 18.02 -12.07
N LEU A 404 11.62 18.01 -13.40
CA LEU A 404 10.47 18.14 -14.31
C LEU A 404 9.47 16.99 -14.10
N THR A 405 9.94 15.74 -14.11
CA THR A 405 9.09 14.56 -13.88
C THR A 405 8.45 14.59 -12.48
N SER A 406 9.19 14.96 -11.45
CA SER A 406 8.64 15.06 -10.09
C SER A 406 7.56 16.13 -9.99
N TRP A 407 7.78 17.28 -10.64
CA TRP A 407 6.81 18.37 -10.70
C TRP A 407 5.56 17.98 -11.49
N THR A 408 5.69 17.32 -12.64
CA THR A 408 4.53 16.90 -13.44
C THR A 408 3.67 15.87 -12.71
N PHE A 409 4.27 14.84 -12.10
CA PHE A 409 3.53 13.83 -11.34
C PHE A 409 2.87 14.42 -10.09
N SER A 410 3.56 15.30 -9.35
CA SER A 410 2.98 15.96 -8.17
C SER A 410 1.85 16.92 -8.55
N THR A 411 1.98 17.64 -9.68
CA THR A 411 0.91 18.50 -10.20
C THR A 411 -0.30 17.67 -10.66
N LEU A 412 -0.08 16.56 -11.36
CA LEU A 412 -1.16 15.66 -11.78
C LEU A 412 -1.90 15.08 -10.56
N SER A 413 -1.14 14.69 -9.52
CA SER A 413 -1.68 14.26 -8.23
C SER A 413 -2.52 15.36 -7.56
N ALA A 414 -2.05 16.60 -7.51
CA ALA A 414 -2.82 17.72 -6.97
C ALA A 414 -4.11 17.96 -7.79
N SER A 415 -4.00 17.99 -9.12
CA SER A 415 -5.15 18.16 -10.01
C SER A 415 -6.20 17.05 -9.86
N SER A 416 -5.79 15.81 -9.57
CA SER A 416 -6.73 14.71 -9.29
C SER A 416 -7.59 14.96 -8.05
N ILE A 417 -7.06 15.68 -7.06
CA ILE A 417 -7.75 16.03 -5.81
C ILE A 417 -8.62 17.28 -6.03
N ASP A 418 -8.12 18.25 -6.79
CA ASP A 418 -8.87 19.45 -7.14
C ASP A 418 -10.08 19.13 -8.04
N ALA A 419 -10.01 18.03 -8.80
CA ALA A 419 -11.11 17.51 -9.60
C ALA A 419 -12.22 16.82 -8.78
N LEU A 420 -12.04 16.62 -7.47
CA LEU A 420 -13.08 16.04 -6.62
C LEU A 420 -14.27 17.00 -6.49
N SER A 421 -15.47 16.42 -6.51
CA SER A 421 -16.71 17.16 -6.33
C SER A 421 -16.66 17.99 -5.04
N PRO A 422 -17.17 19.24 -5.06
CA PRO A 422 -17.32 20.01 -3.84
C PRO A 422 -18.28 19.28 -2.89
N PRO A 423 -18.07 19.39 -1.56
CA PRO A 423 -18.98 18.81 -0.59
C PRO A 423 -20.36 19.46 -0.70
N LEU A 424 -21.40 18.73 -0.29
CA LEU A 424 -22.72 19.32 -0.15
C LEU A 424 -22.70 20.40 0.94
N PRO A 425 -23.44 21.52 0.76
CA PRO A 425 -23.42 22.61 1.72
C PRO A 425 -23.96 22.16 3.07
N SER A 426 -23.24 22.52 4.13
CA SER A 426 -23.70 22.30 5.50
C SER A 426 -24.77 23.32 5.87
N LYS A 427 -25.90 22.85 6.42
CA LYS A 427 -26.91 23.70 7.02
C LYS A 427 -26.50 23.97 8.46
N LEU A 428 -26.08 25.20 8.76
CA LEU A 428 -25.66 25.60 10.11
C LEU A 428 -26.78 26.37 10.82
N ASP A 429 -27.07 26.05 12.08
CA ASP A 429 -27.91 26.91 12.93
C ASP A 429 -27.09 28.10 13.40
N THR A 430 -27.25 29.25 12.73
CA THR A 430 -26.54 30.49 13.06
C THR A 430 -27.23 31.33 14.13
N LEU A 431 -28.47 30.97 14.50
CA LEU A 431 -29.25 31.68 15.51
C LEU A 431 -28.95 31.18 16.92
N TYR A 432 -28.49 29.93 17.04
CA TYR A 432 -28.11 29.36 18.32
C TYR A 432 -26.90 30.07 18.94
N GLN A 433 -27.05 30.49 20.21
CA GLN A 433 -25.98 31.12 21.00
C GLN A 433 -25.59 30.20 22.17
N PRO A 434 -24.42 29.55 22.10
CA PRO A 434 -23.98 28.65 23.17
C PRO A 434 -23.55 29.44 24.40
N THR A 435 -23.87 28.92 25.59
CA THR A 435 -23.43 29.49 26.88
C THR A 435 -22.05 28.98 27.31
N THR A 436 -21.67 27.80 26.83
CA THR A 436 -20.41 27.13 27.14
C THR A 436 -19.55 27.03 25.89
N ARG A 437 -18.26 27.39 26.00
CA ARG A 437 -17.36 27.38 24.84
C ARG A 437 -16.96 25.97 24.40
N PHE A 438 -16.67 25.08 25.34
CA PHE A 438 -16.24 23.73 25.01
C PHE A 438 -16.71 22.75 26.09
N GLU A 439 -17.23 21.60 25.66
CA GLU A 439 -17.61 20.50 26.55
C GLU A 439 -16.93 19.19 26.14
N ILE A 440 -16.47 18.41 27.11
CA ILE A 440 -15.95 17.06 26.92
C ILE A 440 -16.97 16.10 27.52
N VAL A 441 -17.59 15.31 26.66
CA VAL A 441 -18.57 14.28 27.00
C VAL A 441 -17.89 12.92 26.98
N VAL A 442 -17.80 12.30 28.16
CA VAL A 442 -17.13 11.01 28.34
C VAL A 442 -18.15 9.91 28.58
N SER A 443 -18.10 8.84 27.81
CA SER A 443 -18.87 7.62 28.07
C SER A 443 -18.00 6.58 28.77
N MET A 444 -18.43 6.10 29.94
CA MET A 444 -17.75 5.08 30.74
C MET A 444 -18.69 3.94 31.17
N TYR A 445 -18.13 2.76 31.41
CA TYR A 445 -18.75 1.66 32.12
C TYR A 445 -18.02 1.42 33.45
N ASP A 446 -16.90 0.69 33.43
CA ASP A 446 -16.12 0.26 34.60
C ASP A 446 -14.62 0.61 34.49
N GLU A 447 -14.25 1.53 33.60
CA GLU A 447 -12.86 1.95 33.40
C GLU A 447 -12.24 2.54 34.66
N ASN A 448 -10.92 2.39 34.79
CA ASN A 448 -10.17 2.88 35.93
C ASN A 448 -10.21 4.42 36.02
N HIS A 449 -10.59 4.95 37.18
CA HIS A 449 -10.73 6.40 37.37
C HIS A 449 -9.41 7.17 37.19
N ALA A 450 -8.26 6.54 37.49
CA ALA A 450 -6.94 7.14 37.28
C ALA A 450 -6.61 7.28 35.78
N ASP A 451 -7.05 6.31 34.96
CA ASP A 451 -6.88 6.38 33.50
C ASP A 451 -7.76 7.50 32.92
N ILE A 452 -9.00 7.64 33.41
CA ILE A 452 -9.89 8.74 33.03
C ILE A 452 -9.29 10.09 33.41
N TYR A 453 -8.76 10.23 34.64
CA TYR A 453 -8.09 11.45 35.06
C TYR A 453 -6.89 11.78 34.15
N THR A 454 -6.09 10.78 33.83
CA THR A 454 -4.92 10.92 32.93
C THR A 454 -5.34 11.33 31.53
N LEU A 455 -6.39 10.71 30.98
CA LEU A 455 -7.00 11.08 29.69
C LEU A 455 -7.46 12.54 29.70
N LEU A 456 -8.27 12.94 30.67
CA LEU A 456 -8.80 14.30 30.78
C LEU A 456 -7.69 15.33 30.95
N SER A 457 -6.66 15.01 31.75
CA SER A 457 -5.50 15.88 31.92
C SER A 457 -4.72 16.02 30.61
N ALA A 458 -4.53 14.94 29.84
CA ALA A 458 -3.88 14.98 28.55
C ALA A 458 -4.68 15.81 27.53
N LEU A 459 -6.00 15.63 27.46
CA LEU A 459 -6.89 16.41 26.60
C LEU A 459 -6.82 17.91 26.93
N LYS A 460 -6.96 18.28 28.21
CA LYS A 460 -6.86 19.67 28.68
C LYS A 460 -5.50 20.32 28.38
N SER A 461 -4.44 19.52 28.26
CA SER A 461 -3.09 20.02 27.94
C SER A 461 -2.86 20.30 26.44
N THR A 462 -3.81 19.94 25.57
CA THR A 462 -3.69 20.18 24.12
C THR A 462 -3.69 21.67 23.78
N THR A 463 -3.07 22.03 22.65
CA THR A 463 -2.80 23.41 22.23
C THR A 463 -4.04 24.30 22.23
N PHE A 464 -5.18 23.77 21.80
CA PHE A 464 -6.44 24.53 21.79
C PHE A 464 -7.12 24.53 23.16
N LEU A 465 -7.25 23.35 23.79
CA LEU A 465 -8.03 23.21 25.02
C LEU A 465 -7.35 23.83 26.24
N ASN A 466 -6.03 23.97 26.24
CA ASN A 466 -5.31 24.62 27.34
C ASN A 466 -5.60 26.13 27.46
N THR A 467 -6.17 26.73 26.41
CA THR A 467 -6.61 28.13 26.39
C THR A 467 -8.02 28.32 26.93
N LEU A 468 -8.72 27.21 27.17
CA LEU A 468 -10.12 27.17 27.56
C LEU A 468 -10.28 26.56 28.96
N THR A 469 -11.50 26.62 29.49
CA THR A 469 -11.94 25.87 30.66
C THR A 469 -13.06 24.92 30.24
N PRO A 470 -12.74 23.76 29.64
CA PRO A 470 -13.77 22.84 29.16
C PRO A 470 -14.63 22.31 30.30
N LYS A 471 -15.95 22.33 30.11
CA LYS A 471 -16.90 21.62 30.98
C LYS A 471 -16.76 20.11 30.71
N ILE A 472 -16.78 19.30 31.75
CA ILE A 472 -16.71 17.83 31.64
C ILE A 472 -17.99 17.20 32.15
N THR A 473 -18.65 16.45 31.28
CA THR A 473 -19.80 15.61 31.63
C THR A 473 -19.41 14.14 31.43
N LEU A 474 -19.44 13.37 32.53
CA LEU A 474 -19.10 11.96 32.55
C LEU A 474 -20.37 11.13 32.72
N TYR A 475 -20.71 10.36 31.69
CA TYR A 475 -21.79 9.39 31.75
C TYR A 475 -21.26 8.02 32.13
N THR A 476 -21.86 7.39 33.14
CA THR A 476 -21.54 6.03 33.56
C THR A 476 -22.71 5.08 33.32
N LYS A 477 -22.40 3.92 32.75
CA LYS A 477 -23.38 2.85 32.48
C LYS A 477 -23.32 1.69 33.46
N ASN A 478 -22.45 1.78 34.47
CA ASN A 478 -22.35 0.76 35.49
C ASN A 478 -23.44 0.96 36.55
N PRO A 479 -24.32 -0.04 36.78
CA PRO A 479 -25.44 0.08 37.71
C PRO A 479 -25.01 0.40 39.15
N THR A 480 -23.79 0.04 39.54
CA THR A 480 -23.25 0.35 40.87
C THR A 480 -22.99 1.85 41.07
N HIS A 481 -22.84 2.61 39.99
CA HIS A 481 -22.61 4.05 40.01
C HIS A 481 -23.91 4.88 39.99
N ALA A 482 -25.08 4.24 40.08
CA ALA A 482 -26.37 4.94 40.20
C ALA A 482 -26.53 5.67 41.56
N LEU A 483 -25.80 5.23 42.59
CA LEU A 483 -25.88 5.82 43.94
C LEU A 483 -25.19 7.20 44.00
N PRO A 484 -25.84 8.25 44.56
CA PRO A 484 -25.26 9.60 44.64
C PRO A 484 -23.92 9.69 45.38
N SER A 485 -23.69 8.83 46.38
CA SER A 485 -22.42 8.76 47.11
C SER A 485 -21.27 8.32 46.21
N VAL A 486 -21.52 7.35 45.33
CA VAL A 486 -20.53 6.83 44.37
C VAL A 486 -20.26 7.87 43.27
N GLN A 487 -21.30 8.57 42.81
CA GLN A 487 -21.12 9.67 41.85
C GLN A 487 -20.29 10.82 42.44
N SER A 488 -20.46 11.15 43.72
CA SER A 488 -19.64 12.17 44.38
C SER A 488 -18.16 11.75 44.45
N GLU A 489 -17.89 10.47 44.72
CA GLU A 489 -16.54 9.91 44.72
C GLU A 489 -15.92 9.90 43.30
N LEU A 490 -16.68 9.46 42.29
CA LEU A 490 -16.28 9.49 40.89
C LEU A 490 -15.92 10.91 40.44
N LYS A 491 -16.72 11.90 40.86
CA LYS A 491 -16.51 13.31 40.54
C LYS A 491 -15.19 13.80 41.12
N ALA A 492 -14.93 13.48 42.39
CA ALA A 492 -13.67 13.82 43.06
C ALA A 492 -12.45 13.14 42.42
N LYS A 493 -12.58 11.88 41.99
CA LYS A 493 -11.47 11.09 41.42
C LYS A 493 -11.15 11.44 39.97
N THR A 494 -12.15 11.77 39.16
CA THR A 494 -11.97 12.06 37.74
C THR A 494 -11.80 13.55 37.44
N GLY A 495 -12.28 14.42 38.35
CA GLY A 495 -12.31 15.87 38.12
C GLY A 495 -13.37 16.31 37.12
N ALA A 496 -14.42 15.50 36.91
CA ALA A 496 -15.58 15.86 36.10
C ALA A 496 -16.43 16.95 36.76
N ASP A 497 -17.14 17.77 35.97
CA ASP A 497 -18.06 18.78 36.49
C ASP A 497 -19.43 18.20 36.78
N ARG A 498 -19.89 17.26 35.94
CA ARG A 498 -21.15 16.56 36.07
C ARG A 498 -20.97 15.05 35.86
N ILE A 499 -21.70 14.26 36.65
CA ILE A 499 -21.77 12.80 36.50
C ILE A 499 -23.23 12.38 36.38
N GLU A 500 -23.51 11.52 35.41
CA GLU A 500 -24.86 11.01 35.15
C GLU A 500 -24.82 9.51 34.91
N HIS A 501 -25.74 8.79 35.53
CA HIS A 501 -25.91 7.37 35.29
C HIS A 501 -26.93 7.12 34.17
N LEU A 502 -26.58 6.26 33.22
CA LEU A 502 -27.47 5.76 32.16
C LEU A 502 -27.62 4.25 32.25
N GLU A 503 -28.72 3.72 31.73
CA GLU A 503 -28.83 2.27 31.50
C GLU A 503 -27.74 1.82 30.50
N ASN A 504 -27.22 0.60 30.70
CA ASN A 504 -26.21 0.03 29.81
C ASN A 504 -26.83 -0.41 28.47
N ARG A 505 -27.14 0.55 27.61
CA ARG A 505 -27.78 0.35 26.30
C ARG A 505 -27.10 1.17 25.23
N GLY A 506 -26.97 0.59 24.03
CA GLY A 506 -26.53 1.30 22.84
C GLY A 506 -25.08 1.78 22.83
N ARG A 507 -24.19 1.15 23.61
CA ARG A 507 -22.74 1.48 23.67
C ARG A 507 -22.46 2.98 23.89
N GLU A 508 -21.29 3.47 23.50
CA GLU A 508 -20.97 4.91 23.48
C GLU A 508 -21.93 5.74 22.62
N GLY A 509 -22.41 5.19 21.49
CA GLY A 509 -23.28 5.92 20.57
C GLY A 509 -24.59 6.38 21.22
N GLY A 510 -25.21 5.51 22.03
CA GLY A 510 -26.42 5.83 22.79
C GLY A 510 -26.17 6.90 23.85
N THR A 511 -24.98 6.93 24.46
CA THR A 511 -24.58 7.99 25.40
C THR A 511 -24.54 9.35 24.71
N TYR A 512 -23.90 9.43 23.54
CA TYR A 512 -23.73 10.70 22.83
C TYR A 512 -25.05 11.21 22.26
N LEU A 513 -25.86 10.33 21.68
CA LEU A 513 -27.22 10.66 21.23
C LEU A 513 -28.09 11.14 22.39
N HIS A 514 -28.01 10.48 23.56
CA HIS A 514 -28.71 10.93 24.76
C HIS A 514 -28.28 12.34 25.16
N HIS A 515 -26.98 12.62 25.19
CA HIS A 515 -26.47 13.96 25.52
C HIS A 515 -26.99 15.02 24.54
N ILE A 516 -26.90 14.77 23.24
CA ILE A 516 -27.37 15.68 22.18
C ILE A 516 -28.87 15.99 22.34
N VAL A 517 -29.70 14.95 22.52
CA VAL A 517 -31.17 15.10 22.61
C VAL A 517 -31.59 15.78 23.91
N THR A 518 -31.01 15.39 25.04
CA THR A 518 -31.40 15.91 26.36
C THR A 518 -30.92 17.33 26.62
N HIS A 519 -29.77 17.70 26.07
CA HIS A 519 -29.17 19.03 26.22
C HIS A 519 -29.28 19.87 24.95
N TRP A 520 -30.25 19.59 24.07
CA TRP A 520 -30.40 20.22 22.75
C TRP A 520 -30.33 21.76 22.77
N ASP A 521 -30.87 22.38 23.82
CA ASP A 521 -30.91 23.84 23.98
C ASP A 521 -29.69 24.41 24.73
N GLU A 522 -28.84 23.54 25.30
CA GLU A 522 -27.69 23.89 26.15
C GLU A 522 -26.36 23.33 25.63
N LEU A 523 -26.31 22.85 24.37
CA LEU A 523 -25.08 22.36 23.74
C LEU A 523 -23.96 23.40 23.77
N ALA A 524 -22.75 22.99 24.14
CA ALA A 524 -21.57 23.85 24.02
C ALA A 524 -21.25 24.18 22.56
N GLU A 525 -20.57 25.31 22.32
CA GLU A 525 -20.18 25.76 20.96
C GLU A 525 -19.50 24.63 20.17
N GLN A 526 -18.60 23.91 20.83
CA GLN A 526 -18.01 22.66 20.37
C GLN A 526 -18.06 21.62 21.49
N THR A 527 -18.40 20.38 21.14
CA THR A 527 -18.45 19.25 22.07
C THR A 527 -17.54 18.13 21.57
N MET A 528 -16.63 17.67 22.42
CA MET A 528 -15.83 16.47 22.19
C MET A 528 -16.52 15.26 22.81
N PHE A 529 -16.85 14.27 21.99
CA PHE A 529 -17.39 12.99 22.41
C PHE A 529 -16.28 11.95 22.43
N ILE A 530 -16.06 11.31 23.57
CA ILE A 530 -14.96 10.36 23.74
C ILE A 530 -15.30 9.23 24.73
N GLN A 531 -14.73 8.06 24.50
CA GLN A 531 -14.80 6.93 25.43
C GLN A 531 -13.81 7.12 26.59
N ALA A 532 -14.16 6.65 27.78
CA ALA A 532 -13.31 6.71 28.97
C ALA A 532 -11.98 5.95 28.80
N HIS A 533 -11.99 4.86 28.02
CA HIS A 533 -10.77 4.24 27.52
C HIS A 533 -10.52 4.66 26.07
N ALA A 534 -10.08 5.91 25.87
CA ALA A 534 -9.75 6.41 24.54
C ALA A 534 -8.73 5.49 23.89
N HIS A 535 -9.15 4.81 22.82
CA HIS A 535 -8.26 3.96 22.06
C HIS A 535 -7.12 4.82 21.52
N ASN A 536 -5.87 4.43 21.79
CA ASN A 536 -4.68 5.04 21.21
C ASN A 536 -4.49 6.52 21.61
N LEU A 537 -4.49 6.82 22.92
CA LEU A 537 -4.27 8.19 23.44
C LEU A 537 -3.00 8.85 22.89
N ARG A 538 -1.93 8.07 22.72
CA ARG A 538 -0.65 8.53 22.16
C ARG A 538 -0.82 9.12 20.75
N GLU A 539 -1.70 8.55 19.95
CA GLU A 539 -1.96 8.93 18.57
C GLU A 539 -3.10 9.95 18.45
N LEU A 540 -4.04 9.95 19.41
CA LEU A 540 -5.14 10.90 19.50
C LEU A 540 -4.67 12.34 19.81
N ILE A 541 -3.77 12.50 20.78
CA ILE A 541 -3.33 13.85 21.21
C ILE A 541 -2.71 14.67 20.07
N PRO A 542 -1.79 14.12 19.24
CA PRO A 542 -1.31 14.81 18.05
C PRO A 542 -2.42 15.23 17.08
N ARG A 543 -3.45 14.39 16.87
CA ARG A 543 -4.60 14.73 16.02
C ARG A 543 -5.31 15.98 16.53
N ILE A 544 -5.57 16.05 17.84
CA ILE A 544 -6.22 17.21 18.45
C ILE A 544 -5.33 18.46 18.32
N ASN A 545 -4.05 18.36 18.66
CA ASN A 545 -3.11 19.49 18.58
C ASN A 545 -2.96 20.07 17.17
N SER A 546 -3.06 19.22 16.15
CA SER A 546 -2.88 19.63 14.76
C SER A 546 -4.16 20.15 14.10
N TYR A 547 -5.34 19.62 14.47
CA TYR A 547 -6.55 19.80 13.66
C TYR A 547 -7.75 20.39 14.41
N LEU A 548 -7.73 20.44 15.75
CA LEU A 548 -8.80 21.09 16.50
C LEU A 548 -8.55 22.60 16.60
N VAL A 549 -9.48 23.39 16.06
CA VAL A 549 -9.47 24.85 16.08
C VAL A 549 -10.85 25.40 16.45
N SER A 550 -10.96 26.72 16.62
CA SER A 550 -12.22 27.39 16.96
C SER A 550 -13.32 27.18 15.92
N GLU A 551 -12.93 27.05 14.65
CA GLU A 551 -13.81 26.87 13.51
C GLU A 551 -14.15 25.40 13.24
N SER A 552 -13.64 24.42 14.00
CA SER A 552 -13.94 23.01 13.73
C SER A 552 -15.44 22.72 13.87
N GLY A 553 -16.10 22.42 12.75
CA GLY A 553 -17.50 22.01 12.68
C GLY A 553 -17.67 20.53 12.97
N PHE A 554 -16.86 19.69 12.32
CA PHE A 554 -16.76 18.27 12.62
C PHE A 554 -15.33 17.77 12.44
N LEU A 555 -14.78 17.11 13.46
CA LEU A 555 -13.44 16.50 13.43
C LEU A 555 -13.52 15.06 13.93
N SER A 556 -13.27 14.11 13.05
CA SER A 556 -13.11 12.70 13.45
C SER A 556 -11.78 12.53 14.18
N LEU A 557 -11.84 11.87 15.35
CA LEU A 557 -10.66 11.53 16.15
C LEU A 557 -10.27 10.05 16.00
N GLY A 558 -11.02 9.29 15.18
CA GLY A 558 -10.71 7.93 14.80
C GLY A 558 -9.71 7.85 13.64
N PHE A 559 -9.48 6.65 13.13
CA PHE A 559 -8.71 6.50 11.89
C PHE A 559 -9.51 7.05 10.70
N ALA A 560 -8.80 7.66 9.76
CA ALA A 560 -9.38 8.34 8.61
C ALA A 560 -9.14 7.56 7.31
N GLY A 561 -9.67 8.09 6.20
CA GLY A 561 -9.41 7.60 4.85
C GLY A 561 -10.21 6.36 4.45
N VAL A 562 -11.39 6.17 5.04
CA VAL A 562 -12.31 5.11 4.62
C VAL A 562 -13.62 5.73 4.17
N SER A 563 -13.97 5.48 2.91
CA SER A 563 -15.27 5.81 2.32
C SER A 563 -15.96 4.53 1.85
N CYS A 564 -17.26 4.62 1.65
CA CYS A 564 -18.07 3.57 1.03
C CYS A 564 -18.97 4.20 -0.05
N THR A 565 -19.54 3.39 -0.93
CA THR A 565 -20.59 3.84 -1.84
C THR A 565 -21.94 3.85 -1.12
N CYS A 566 -22.74 4.89 -1.34
CA CYS A 566 -23.96 5.09 -0.57
C CYS A 566 -24.98 3.96 -0.71
N GLY A 567 -25.12 3.38 -1.91
CA GLY A 567 -26.08 2.30 -2.17
C GLY A 567 -25.68 0.92 -1.62
N GLY A 568 -24.41 0.74 -1.25
CA GLY A 568 -23.85 -0.55 -0.83
C GLY A 568 -22.87 -0.41 0.32
N CYS A 569 -23.12 0.53 1.22
CA CYS A 569 -22.12 0.98 2.18
C CYS A 569 -21.66 -0.14 3.13
N GLY A 570 -20.34 -0.30 3.25
CA GLY A 570 -19.70 -1.26 4.13
C GLY A 570 -18.22 -0.94 4.31
N ASP A 571 -17.58 -1.66 5.20
CA ASP A 571 -16.14 -1.51 5.48
C ASP A 571 -15.38 -2.84 5.40
N ARG A 572 -14.05 -2.73 5.35
CA ARG A 572 -13.15 -3.89 5.27
C ARG A 572 -13.11 -4.76 6.52
N TRP A 573 -13.70 -4.29 7.61
CA TRP A 573 -13.79 -5.03 8.87
C TRP A 573 -15.10 -5.84 8.96
N GLY A 574 -15.87 -5.88 7.88
CA GLY A 574 -17.04 -6.74 7.75
C GLY A 574 -18.35 -6.09 8.20
N TRP A 575 -18.36 -4.79 8.50
CA TRP A 575 -19.61 -4.05 8.69
C TRP A 575 -20.26 -3.73 7.34
N LYS A 576 -21.59 -3.83 7.29
CA LYS A 576 -22.42 -3.42 6.14
C LYS A 576 -23.67 -2.70 6.62
N ASP A 577 -24.12 -1.70 5.88
CA ASP A 577 -25.39 -1.03 6.12
C ASP A 577 -26.58 -1.89 5.66
N LYS A 578 -26.92 -2.90 6.47
CA LYS A 578 -28.01 -3.84 6.18
C LYS A 578 -29.40 -3.19 6.17
N ALA A 579 -29.54 -2.04 6.83
CA ALA A 579 -30.82 -1.39 7.08
C ALA A 579 -31.06 -0.15 6.19
N GLY A 580 -30.13 0.20 5.28
CA GLY A 580 -30.23 1.37 4.42
C GLY A 580 -30.24 2.69 5.20
N VAL A 581 -29.55 2.72 6.35
CA VAL A 581 -29.46 3.87 7.24
C VAL A 581 -28.71 5.02 6.57
N VAL A 582 -27.61 4.71 5.87
CA VAL A 582 -26.77 5.70 5.18
C VAL A 582 -27.57 6.45 4.10
N PRO A 583 -28.15 5.80 3.08
CA PRO A 583 -28.93 6.51 2.07
C PRO A 583 -30.19 7.18 2.64
N GLY A 584 -30.81 6.58 3.66
CA GLY A 584 -31.97 7.17 4.34
C GLY A 584 -31.63 8.48 5.08
N LEU A 585 -30.56 8.49 5.87
CA LEU A 585 -30.09 9.68 6.58
C LEU A 585 -29.56 10.73 5.62
N TYR A 586 -28.82 10.34 4.59
CA TYR A 586 -28.31 11.24 3.56
C TYR A 586 -29.42 12.11 2.99
N LYS A 587 -30.51 11.46 2.57
CA LYS A 587 -31.70 12.15 2.04
C LYS A 587 -32.38 13.06 3.06
N ARG A 588 -32.46 12.65 4.32
CA ARG A 588 -33.08 13.46 5.39
C ARG A 588 -32.25 14.69 5.76
N ILE A 589 -30.91 14.58 5.70
CA ILE A 589 -29.98 15.64 6.10
C ILE A 589 -29.79 16.64 4.97
N TYR A 590 -29.49 16.18 3.76
CA TYR A 590 -29.17 17.05 2.63
C TYR A 590 -30.36 17.38 1.73
N GLY A 591 -31.51 16.72 1.90
CA GLY A 591 -32.71 16.95 1.10
C GLY A 591 -32.64 16.41 -0.33
N VAL A 592 -31.54 15.72 -0.68
CA VAL A 592 -31.30 15.12 -2.00
C VAL A 592 -31.14 13.60 -1.86
N PRO A 593 -31.65 12.80 -2.81
CA PRO A 593 -31.41 11.35 -2.78
C PRO A 593 -29.92 11.07 -2.91
N CYS A 594 -29.46 10.04 -2.22
CA CYS A 594 -28.09 9.56 -2.35
C CYS A 594 -27.96 8.70 -3.60
N GLU A 595 -27.06 9.04 -4.51
CA GLU A 595 -26.82 8.21 -5.70
C GLU A 595 -26.01 6.95 -5.32
N GLY A 596 -26.16 5.88 -6.09
CA GLY A 596 -25.67 4.56 -5.69
C GLY A 596 -24.15 4.46 -5.52
N ASP A 597 -23.41 5.23 -6.32
CA ASP A 597 -21.95 5.31 -6.39
C ASP A 597 -21.37 6.51 -5.62
N GLU A 598 -22.24 7.35 -5.02
CA GLU A 598 -21.81 8.54 -4.29
C GLU A 598 -21.01 8.13 -3.04
N PRO A 599 -19.77 8.64 -2.88
CA PRO A 599 -18.92 8.21 -1.78
C PRO A 599 -19.32 8.93 -0.48
N VAL A 600 -19.41 8.15 0.59
CA VAL A 600 -19.72 8.62 1.95
C VAL A 600 -18.53 8.31 2.85
N LEU A 601 -17.96 9.34 3.47
CA LEU A 601 -16.88 9.21 4.45
C LEU A 601 -17.40 8.56 5.75
N LEU A 602 -16.70 7.53 6.20
CA LEU A 602 -17.01 6.80 7.42
C LEU A 602 -16.18 7.28 8.61
N THR A 603 -16.75 7.12 9.80
CA THR A 603 -16.10 7.43 11.08
C THR A 603 -15.93 6.16 11.92
N TYR A 604 -14.99 6.20 12.87
CA TYR A 604 -14.59 5.01 13.63
C TYR A 604 -14.21 5.36 15.06
N LYS A 605 -14.22 4.35 15.94
CA LYS A 605 -13.84 4.45 17.37
C LYS A 605 -14.77 5.31 18.23
N GLY A 606 -15.84 5.87 17.68
CA GLY A 606 -16.82 6.65 18.44
C GLY A 606 -16.19 7.84 19.18
N GLN A 607 -15.19 8.49 18.57
CA GLN A 607 -14.53 9.67 19.14
C GLN A 607 -14.43 10.76 18.09
N PHE A 608 -14.98 11.94 18.40
CA PHE A 608 -15.06 13.07 17.46
C PHE A 608 -15.34 14.38 18.21
N VAL A 609 -15.11 15.50 17.53
CA VAL A 609 -15.59 16.83 17.94
C VAL A 609 -16.66 17.28 16.96
N ALA A 610 -17.74 17.87 17.47
CA ALA A 610 -18.78 18.47 16.65
C ALA A 610 -19.19 19.83 17.22
N SER A 611 -19.54 20.77 16.34
CA SER A 611 -20.08 22.07 16.72
C SER A 611 -21.58 21.99 16.99
N ALA A 612 -22.08 22.82 17.91
CA ALA A 612 -23.54 22.93 18.11
C ALA A 612 -24.25 23.45 16.84
N ARG A 613 -23.62 24.35 16.08
CA ARG A 613 -24.21 24.90 14.84
C ARG A 613 -24.44 23.81 13.80
N GLY A 614 -23.47 22.92 13.61
CA GLY A 614 -23.59 21.78 12.70
C GLY A 614 -24.59 20.74 13.19
N LEU A 615 -24.54 20.39 14.48
CA LEU A 615 -25.49 19.43 15.07
C LEU A 615 -26.93 19.91 14.99
N LYS A 616 -27.19 21.17 15.35
CA LYS A 616 -28.53 21.80 15.32
C LYS A 616 -29.04 22.11 13.91
N GLY A 617 -28.13 22.15 12.94
CA GLY A 617 -28.46 22.17 11.53
C GLY A 617 -29.28 20.98 11.04
N VAL A 618 -29.08 19.83 11.69
CA VAL A 618 -29.82 18.59 11.47
C VAL A 618 -31.06 18.56 12.35
N PRO A 619 -32.25 18.18 11.83
CA PRO A 619 -33.46 18.08 12.64
C PRO A 619 -33.29 17.22 13.90
N ARG A 620 -33.70 17.74 15.06
CA ARG A 620 -33.67 17.03 16.36
C ARG A 620 -34.29 15.64 16.31
N SER A 621 -35.38 15.48 15.55
CA SER A 621 -36.08 14.20 15.40
C SER A 621 -35.20 13.09 14.80
N ILE A 622 -34.18 13.42 14.00
CA ILE A 622 -33.21 12.42 13.52
C ILE A 622 -32.42 11.82 14.69
N TYR A 623 -31.95 12.66 15.61
CA TYR A 623 -31.21 12.19 16.78
C TYR A 623 -32.11 11.40 17.74
N GLU A 624 -33.37 11.81 17.89
CA GLU A 624 -34.37 11.09 18.68
C GLU A 624 -34.68 9.70 18.10
N ASP A 625 -34.94 9.60 16.80
CA ASP A 625 -35.16 8.33 16.10
C ASP A 625 -33.96 7.38 16.27
N LEU A 626 -32.74 7.91 16.14
CA LEU A 626 -31.51 7.13 16.30
C LEU A 626 -31.33 6.66 17.75
N LEU A 627 -31.61 7.53 18.73
CA LEU A 627 -31.52 7.21 20.16
C LEU A 627 -32.54 6.12 20.54
N GLU A 628 -33.77 6.24 20.07
CA GLU A 628 -34.80 5.23 20.28
C GLU A 628 -34.37 3.89 19.67
N THR A 629 -33.89 3.92 18.42
CA THR A 629 -33.47 2.71 17.69
C THR A 629 -32.32 2.00 18.39
N ILE A 630 -31.29 2.73 18.83
CA ILE A 630 -30.08 2.13 19.44
C ILE A 630 -30.31 1.65 20.87
N THR A 631 -31.34 2.15 21.58
CA THR A 631 -31.61 1.78 22.98
C THR A 631 -32.77 0.78 23.15
N ARG A 632 -33.48 0.47 22.06
CA ARG A 632 -34.67 -0.41 22.07
C ARG A 632 -34.36 -1.80 22.63
N ASN A 633 -35.29 -2.35 23.41
CA ASN A 633 -35.25 -3.75 23.84
C ASN A 633 -35.34 -4.68 22.61
N SER A 634 -34.31 -5.50 22.39
CA SER A 634 -34.29 -6.55 21.38
C SER A 634 -35.15 -7.77 21.79
N THR A 635 -36.37 -7.56 22.28
CA THR A 635 -37.28 -8.63 22.72
C THR A 635 -38.42 -8.93 21.73
N GLY A 636 -38.34 -8.48 20.48
CA GLY A 636 -39.42 -8.68 19.51
C GLY A 636 -38.97 -8.65 18.06
N ALA A 637 -39.07 -9.83 17.43
CA ALA A 637 -39.27 -10.12 16.01
C ALA A 637 -39.08 -8.93 15.04
N GLY A 638 -37.96 -8.95 14.31
CA GLY A 638 -37.63 -7.97 13.27
C GLY A 638 -36.15 -7.66 13.18
N GLY A 639 -35.35 -8.05 14.19
CA GLY A 639 -33.90 -8.13 14.04
C GLY A 639 -33.60 -9.06 12.87
N VAL A 640 -32.74 -8.61 11.96
CA VAL A 640 -32.23 -9.42 10.85
C VAL A 640 -31.33 -10.51 11.47
N ASP A 641 -31.98 -11.49 12.11
CA ASP A 641 -31.42 -12.75 12.55
C ASP A 641 -31.42 -13.70 11.36
N ASN A 642 -30.71 -13.30 10.31
CA ASN A 642 -30.24 -14.25 9.32
C ASN A 642 -28.81 -14.55 9.71
N GLY A 643 -28.59 -15.45 10.67
CA GLY A 643 -27.38 -16.23 11.06
C GLY A 643 -25.98 -15.86 10.52
N GLU A 644 -25.77 -14.63 10.11
CA GLU A 644 -24.60 -14.08 9.45
C GLU A 644 -23.94 -13.24 10.52
N LYS A 645 -23.01 -13.90 11.21
CA LYS A 645 -21.91 -13.24 11.89
C LYS A 645 -21.09 -12.48 10.84
N GLY A 646 -21.65 -11.39 10.30
CA GLY A 646 -20.87 -10.36 9.60
C GLY A 646 -19.77 -9.94 10.56
N GLY A 647 -18.54 -9.78 10.08
CA GLY A 647 -17.28 -9.78 10.85
C GLY A 647 -17.13 -8.79 12.03
N VAL A 648 -18.20 -8.11 12.42
CA VAL A 648 -18.34 -7.39 13.68
C VAL A 648 -18.31 -8.38 14.85
N VAL A 649 -17.30 -8.22 15.70
CA VAL A 649 -17.08 -9.07 16.88
C VAL A 649 -18.14 -8.77 17.94
N GLY A 650 -19.02 -9.72 18.23
CA GLY A 650 -19.94 -9.67 19.38
C GLY A 650 -21.31 -10.26 19.10
N GLU A 651 -22.04 -10.59 20.17
CA GLU A 651 -23.47 -10.90 20.08
C GLU A 651 -24.29 -9.61 20.02
N ASP A 652 -25.35 -9.60 19.20
CA ASP A 652 -26.29 -8.48 19.09
C ASP A 652 -27.13 -8.39 20.36
N THR A 653 -26.68 -7.56 21.29
CA THR A 653 -27.24 -7.40 22.64
C THR A 653 -27.65 -5.95 22.87
N PRO A 654 -28.56 -5.64 23.82
CA PRO A 654 -28.96 -4.26 24.07
C PRO A 654 -27.80 -3.32 24.42
N ASP A 655 -26.75 -3.82 25.08
CA ASP A 655 -25.54 -3.08 25.43
C ASP A 655 -24.50 -3.02 24.30
N ASN A 656 -24.50 -4.01 23.39
CA ASN A 656 -23.65 -4.06 22.21
C ASN A 656 -24.44 -4.35 20.90
N PRO A 657 -25.36 -3.46 20.48
CA PRO A 657 -26.19 -3.74 19.32
C PRO A 657 -25.41 -3.57 18.01
N TYR A 658 -25.74 -4.34 16.98
CA TYR A 658 -25.18 -4.19 15.63
C TYR A 658 -25.37 -2.75 15.11
N PHE A 659 -26.54 -2.17 15.38
CA PHE A 659 -26.85 -0.79 15.04
C PHE A 659 -25.92 0.23 15.71
N GLY A 660 -25.31 -0.09 16.86
CA GLY A 660 -24.30 0.75 17.49
C GLY A 660 -23.05 0.90 16.62
N PHE A 661 -22.65 -0.15 15.91
CA PHE A 661 -21.57 -0.06 14.92
C PHE A 661 -21.97 0.81 13.74
N THR A 662 -23.23 0.74 13.29
CA THR A 662 -23.74 1.68 12.27
C THR A 662 -23.67 3.12 12.74
N VAL A 663 -24.11 3.42 13.96
CA VAL A 663 -24.01 4.77 14.55
C VAL A 663 -22.56 5.26 14.62
N GLU A 664 -21.62 4.38 14.97
CA GLU A 664 -20.18 4.71 14.95
C GLU A 664 -19.71 5.19 13.55
N ARG A 665 -20.25 4.63 12.46
CA ARG A 665 -19.83 4.96 11.09
C ARG A 665 -20.38 6.28 10.58
N ILE A 666 -21.56 6.69 11.05
CA ILE A 666 -22.33 7.80 10.49
C ILE A 666 -22.14 9.14 11.23
N TRP A 667 -21.25 9.24 12.22
CA TRP A 667 -21.03 10.52 12.91
C TRP A 667 -20.62 11.63 11.94
N GLY A 668 -19.81 11.33 10.93
CA GLY A 668 -19.47 12.27 9.86
C GLY A 668 -20.68 12.75 9.06
N LEU A 669 -21.70 11.90 8.89
CA LEU A 669 -22.93 12.25 8.18
C LEU A 669 -23.80 13.18 9.04
N LEU A 670 -23.94 12.86 10.33
CA LEU A 670 -24.65 13.71 11.31
C LEU A 670 -23.96 15.06 11.51
N GLY A 671 -22.62 15.08 11.47
CA GLY A 671 -21.82 16.30 11.47
C GLY A 671 -21.72 17.00 10.12
N GLN A 672 -22.50 16.57 9.11
CA GLN A 672 -22.56 17.13 7.76
C GLN A 672 -21.22 17.17 6.99
N CYS A 673 -20.24 16.36 7.41
CA CYS A 673 -18.89 16.28 6.85
C CYS A 673 -18.68 15.06 5.94
N ALA A 674 -19.63 14.12 5.90
CA ALA A 674 -19.45 12.85 5.19
C ALA A 674 -19.32 12.98 3.66
N THR A 675 -19.75 14.11 3.09
CA THR A 675 -19.70 14.38 1.64
C THR A 675 -18.38 14.99 1.18
N ASP A 676 -17.50 15.39 2.11
CA ASP A 676 -16.19 15.93 1.75
C ASP A 676 -15.17 14.81 1.52
N GLN A 677 -15.03 14.43 0.25
CA GLN A 677 -14.06 13.42 -0.18
C GLN A 677 -12.60 13.84 0.08
N ARG A 678 -12.32 15.15 0.20
CA ARG A 678 -10.95 15.62 0.45
C ARG A 678 -10.47 15.21 1.82
N VAL A 679 -11.36 15.13 2.81
CA VAL A 679 -11.04 14.61 4.15
C VAL A 679 -10.61 13.14 4.07
N ALA A 680 -11.25 12.32 3.23
CA ALA A 680 -10.83 10.92 3.04
C ALA A 680 -9.41 10.82 2.43
N VAL A 681 -9.09 11.70 1.48
CA VAL A 681 -7.84 11.64 0.72
C VAL A 681 -6.66 12.28 1.46
N LYS A 682 -6.89 13.44 2.07
CA LYS A 682 -5.86 14.31 2.66
C LYS A 682 -5.62 14.06 4.14
N CYS A 683 -6.57 13.47 4.86
CA CYS A 683 -6.41 13.30 6.29
C CYS A 683 -5.33 12.25 6.62
N PRO A 684 -4.31 12.58 7.43
CA PRO A 684 -3.31 11.61 7.87
C PRO A 684 -3.83 10.41 8.64
N SER A 685 -2.97 9.41 8.71
CA SER A 685 -3.10 8.37 9.71
C SER A 685 -2.91 8.96 11.11
N LEU A 686 -3.40 8.26 12.13
CA LEU A 686 -3.23 8.70 13.52
C LEU A 686 -1.75 8.73 13.95
N LEU A 687 -0.85 8.07 13.22
CA LEU A 687 0.58 7.99 13.56
C LEU A 687 1.40 9.18 13.06
N SER A 688 1.02 9.77 11.93
CA SER A 688 1.89 10.70 11.21
C SER A 688 1.72 12.16 11.63
N GLY A 689 0.61 12.51 12.28
CA GLY A 689 0.26 13.91 12.56
C GLY A 689 0.11 14.74 11.28
N MET A 690 0.13 16.07 11.40
CA MET A 690 0.04 16.97 10.25
C MET A 690 1.28 16.87 9.36
N GLY A 691 1.06 16.52 8.09
CA GLY A 691 2.11 16.42 7.09
C GLY A 691 2.65 17.78 6.64
N ARG A 692 3.75 17.76 5.88
CA ARG A 692 4.34 18.98 5.30
C ARG A 692 3.35 19.61 4.30
N GLY A 693 2.95 20.85 4.57
CA GLY A 693 1.96 21.56 3.76
C GLY A 693 0.51 21.12 4.00
N GLY A 694 0.25 20.37 5.09
CA GLY A 694 -1.09 20.06 5.52
C GLY A 694 -1.80 21.28 6.11
N GLU A 695 -3.12 21.27 6.01
CA GLU A 695 -4.00 22.33 6.51
C GLU A 695 -4.98 21.76 7.53
N VAL A 696 -5.53 22.62 8.38
CA VAL A 696 -6.48 22.22 9.43
C VAL A 696 -7.74 21.56 8.83
N GLY A 697 -8.15 21.97 7.63
CA GLY A 697 -9.29 21.37 6.91
C GLY A 697 -9.02 19.98 6.34
N ASP A 698 -7.78 19.46 6.37
CA ASP A 698 -7.49 18.16 5.77
C ASP A 698 -8.12 16.98 6.52
N CYS A 699 -8.48 17.15 7.80
CA CYS A 699 -9.04 16.08 8.65
C CYS A 699 -10.43 16.34 9.22
N GLY A 700 -11.03 17.48 8.91
CA GLY A 700 -12.33 17.85 9.45
C GLY A 700 -12.96 18.98 8.65
N CYS A 701 -14.27 19.12 8.79
CA CYS A 701 -15.03 20.18 8.17
C CYS A 701 -15.10 21.39 9.11
N LEU A 702 -14.92 22.58 8.54
CA LEU A 702 -14.89 23.83 9.29
C LEU A 702 -16.22 24.59 9.12
N ASP A 703 -16.72 25.16 10.22
CA ASP A 703 -17.86 26.07 10.26
C ASP A 703 -17.38 27.49 9.99
N ILE A 704 -16.98 27.76 8.74
CA ILE A 704 -16.54 29.09 8.33
C ILE A 704 -17.73 30.07 8.51
N LYS A 705 -17.47 31.19 9.18
CA LYS A 705 -18.45 32.29 9.25
C LYS A 705 -18.40 33.01 7.90
N ASP A 706 -19.52 32.98 7.18
CA ASP A 706 -19.74 33.82 5.99
C ASP A 706 -19.58 35.32 6.31
#